data_AF-A0A0D2AJK3-F1
#
_entry.id   AF-A0A0D2AJK3-F1
#
_cell.length_a   1.000
_cell.length_b   1.000
_cell.length_c   1.000
_cell.angle_alpha   90.00
_cell.angle_beta   90.00
_cell.angle_gamma   90.00
#
_symmetry.space_group_name_H-M   'P 1'
#
loop_
_entity.id
_entity.type
_entity.pdbx_description
1 polymer ?
#
loop_
_entity_poly.entity_id
_entity_poly.type
_entity_poly.pdbx_seq_one_letter_code
_entity_poly.pdbx_strand_id
1 'polypeptide(L)'
;MDTKPQETELASALLQWVNSFDIPNKVQTWQDLEDGEILWRILHEIDPEYFHGSLPEIDRKQKDSTDNWIPRWQNLKHIDRLIATYIRDECDSLHYLSKVLNPDLKAVATDGSPENVIKLVKAVLLVGMYSEKSDQRSLIVEKVGLKGASAIAEAIQEMEDLDEKMREMEGGTGAETETSTSEVDHYEAEEAGERPRTSYERDPELEREEKLIQALQEKRKLEEKLAYLEDDLRESEEKRRALEDELQESKFGLDRRRRTTMDEESLQALNIQADRDRDYIAKLETDLAEANTTMENQQRQLERLRLDAQSKQELRDELQVTKAERDELRQKAKANENLKKKIQALQEQERNNANMRRDMAGLQEQLAEMDRLRERCAALEKANEENAKTIANGEQEIFDQKTAKEQLKYELKVLGQRFEQTREMLATAQETIRELEDKGREVNGDGDDTGDLDLDAELNAEPGSAAAAAAASLAAEKAAKRRSLAPVQSADNIVLQQNLSIATASIARLEQKCLDLLQENLGLKAVLEDGDGKSEHPFEHQTKRLESLEKEMDDVLAKYTAAVSEAADLRRLLEMSESQAYGERQTSTDAAIAQNRDRQKYIEELQTQLREHRSLLRHALLSAESLVKQPEELRKAEEYRIIRQQLEAVRAAPAAGAEKVVEDSALSLTDRIESTRDLVAQKEKIIKENEGKLKSLTSDLEKARKAAATAPSSELAKETKEELEILRRENKLMASAWYDLTSRLQSNTVMLARRQEPPRSWLGRQRIAVGGGARK
;
A
#
# COMPACT_ATOMS: atom_id res chain seq x y z
N MET A 1 -9.15 10.68 52.57
CA MET A 1 -8.73 9.93 51.36
C MET A 1 -7.41 9.33 51.75
N ASP A 2 -7.48 8.14 52.30
CA ASP A 2 -6.46 7.63 53.20
C ASP A 2 -5.78 6.46 52.50
N THR A 3 -4.79 6.79 51.67
CA THR A 3 -3.84 5.82 51.10
C THR A 3 -3.15 5.10 52.25
N LYS A 4 -3.02 3.77 52.18
CA LYS A 4 -2.56 2.98 53.34
C LYS A 4 -1.12 3.39 53.69
N PRO A 5 -0.76 3.51 54.98
CA PRO A 5 0.62 3.84 55.36
C PRO A 5 1.63 2.82 54.82
N GLN A 6 1.27 1.53 54.80
CA GLN A 6 2.08 0.45 54.20
C GLN A 6 2.51 0.73 52.76
N GLU A 7 1.64 1.29 51.91
CA GLU A 7 1.96 1.61 50.51
C GLU A 7 3.03 2.70 50.42
N THR A 8 3.01 3.66 51.34
CA THR A 8 4.01 4.74 51.40
C THR A 8 5.36 4.27 51.95
N GLU A 9 5.35 3.35 52.93
CA GLU A 9 6.58 2.75 53.47
C GLU A 9 7.24 1.83 52.43
N LEU A 10 6.45 0.97 51.77
CA LEU A 10 6.88 0.11 50.65
C LEU A 10 7.47 0.94 49.50
N ALA A 11 6.80 2.03 49.10
CA ALA A 11 7.32 2.94 48.08
C ALA A 11 8.69 3.51 48.47
N SER A 12 8.86 3.94 49.73
CA SER A 12 10.14 4.46 50.22
C SER A 12 11.25 3.38 50.25
N ALA A 13 10.90 2.13 50.58
CA ALA A 13 11.83 1.01 50.61
C ALA A 13 12.31 0.62 49.21
N LEU A 14 11.41 0.57 48.22
CA LEU A 14 11.77 0.28 46.82
C LEU A 14 12.69 1.37 46.21
N LEU A 15 12.48 2.65 46.55
CA LEU A 15 13.42 3.71 46.16
C LEU A 15 14.80 3.56 46.80
N GLN A 16 14.86 3.13 48.07
CA GLN A 16 16.13 2.87 48.76
C GLN A 16 16.84 1.63 48.19
N TRP A 17 16.09 0.59 47.80
CA TRP A 17 16.60 -0.58 47.08
C TRP A 17 17.17 -0.21 45.71
N VAL A 18 16.45 0.57 44.89
CA VAL A 18 16.96 1.10 43.62
C VAL A 18 18.27 1.87 43.83
N ASN A 19 18.34 2.73 44.85
CA ASN A 19 19.54 3.50 45.19
C ASN A 19 20.69 2.70 45.84
N SER A 20 20.58 1.37 45.95
CA SER A 20 21.64 0.49 46.46
C SER A 20 22.56 -0.11 45.38
N PHE A 21 22.15 -0.01 44.10
CA PHE A 21 22.92 -0.36 42.90
C PHE A 21 23.86 0.78 42.45
N ASP A 22 24.85 0.51 41.60
CA ASP A 22 25.85 1.51 41.17
C ASP A 22 25.32 2.42 40.03
N ILE A 23 24.39 3.30 40.39
CA ILE A 23 23.72 4.23 39.47
C ILE A 23 24.40 5.61 39.55
N PRO A 24 24.79 6.24 38.42
CA PRO A 24 25.57 7.48 38.43
C PRO A 24 24.82 8.71 38.97
N ASN A 25 23.49 8.68 38.96
CA ASN A 25 22.62 9.66 39.61
C ASN A 25 21.72 8.92 40.60
N LYS A 26 21.62 9.41 41.84
CA LYS A 26 20.67 8.86 42.82
C LYS A 26 19.24 9.29 42.50
N VAL A 27 18.35 8.32 42.40
CA VAL A 27 16.92 8.49 42.15
C VAL A 27 16.27 9.12 43.38
N GLN A 28 15.61 10.26 43.23
CA GLN A 28 14.85 10.91 44.30
C GLN A 28 13.33 10.88 44.04
N THR A 29 12.92 10.79 42.77
CA THR A 29 11.52 10.81 42.34
C THR A 29 11.25 9.63 41.41
N TRP A 30 10.03 9.09 41.43
CA TRP A 30 9.59 8.04 40.50
C TRP A 30 9.70 8.45 39.02
N GLN A 31 9.66 9.75 38.74
CA GLN A 31 9.89 10.33 37.41
C GLN A 31 11.32 10.09 36.90
N ASP A 32 12.34 9.96 37.77
CA ASP A 32 13.73 9.71 37.34
C ASP A 32 13.90 8.32 36.66
N LEU A 33 12.89 7.44 36.78
CA LEU A 33 12.87 6.09 36.20
C LEU A 33 12.10 5.99 34.87
N GLU A 34 11.40 7.06 34.43
CA GLU A 34 10.54 7.05 33.23
C GLU A 34 11.31 6.81 31.92
N ASP A 35 12.60 7.16 31.88
CA ASP A 35 13.51 6.94 30.74
C ASP A 35 13.84 5.45 30.51
N GLY A 36 13.61 4.59 31.50
CA GLY A 36 14.00 3.17 31.48
C GLY A 36 15.51 2.91 31.57
N GLU A 37 16.39 3.89 31.27
CA GLU A 37 17.85 3.70 31.28
C GLU A 37 18.41 3.22 32.64
N ILE A 38 17.76 3.56 33.75
CA ILE A 38 18.19 3.13 35.09
C ILE A 38 17.76 1.68 35.34
N LEU A 39 16.51 1.34 35.00
CA LEU A 39 15.99 -0.03 35.10
C LEU A 39 16.78 -1.01 34.23
N TRP A 40 17.16 -0.60 33.01
CA TRP A 40 18.03 -1.40 32.13
C TRP A 40 19.41 -1.67 32.74
N ARG A 41 20.00 -0.69 33.44
CA ARG A 41 21.27 -0.87 34.15
C ARG A 41 21.14 -1.83 35.32
N ILE A 42 20.06 -1.74 36.09
CA ILE A 42 19.79 -2.68 37.19
C ILE A 42 19.61 -4.11 36.64
N LEU A 43 18.89 -4.29 35.53
CA LEU A 43 18.73 -5.60 34.87
C LEU A 43 20.06 -6.17 34.33
N HIS A 44 20.86 -5.35 33.66
CA HIS A 44 22.20 -5.74 33.22
C HIS A 44 23.16 -5.97 34.42
N GLU A 45 22.94 -5.35 35.58
CA GLU A 45 23.67 -5.68 36.80
C GLU A 45 23.18 -6.99 37.43
N ILE A 46 21.88 -7.32 37.35
CA ILE A 46 21.26 -8.57 37.82
C ILE A 46 21.75 -9.77 37.02
N ASP A 47 21.66 -9.73 35.69
CA ASP A 47 22.35 -10.71 34.85
C ASP A 47 22.90 -10.13 33.53
N PRO A 48 24.24 -9.99 33.41
CA PRO A 48 24.88 -9.55 32.18
C PRO A 48 24.79 -10.53 31.00
N GLU A 49 24.42 -11.80 31.24
CA GLU A 49 24.41 -12.85 30.20
C GLU A 49 23.07 -12.86 29.44
N TYR A 50 21.94 -12.76 30.13
CA TYR A 50 20.60 -12.62 29.54
C TYR A 50 20.29 -11.18 29.09
N PHE A 51 20.50 -10.18 29.95
CA PHE A 51 20.18 -8.77 29.65
C PHE A 51 21.28 -8.09 28.80
N HIS A 52 21.79 -8.82 27.81
CA HIS A 52 22.90 -8.39 26.98
C HIS A 52 22.51 -7.30 25.97
N GLY A 53 23.42 -6.35 25.74
CA GLY A 53 23.25 -5.31 24.71
C GLY A 53 22.69 -3.99 25.24
N SER A 54 21.82 -3.35 24.47
CA SER A 54 21.44 -1.94 24.66
C SER A 54 19.99 -1.65 24.28
N LEU A 55 19.38 -0.70 24.98
CA LEU A 55 18.01 -0.23 24.73
C LEU A 55 17.76 0.19 23.26
N PRO A 56 16.53 0.05 22.74
CA PRO A 56 16.21 0.39 21.35
C PRO A 56 16.48 1.85 20.96
N GLU A 57 16.21 2.80 21.87
CA GLU A 57 16.42 4.24 21.61
C GLU A 57 17.39 4.83 22.63
N ILE A 58 18.65 4.98 22.22
CA ILE A 58 19.79 5.47 23.01
C ILE A 58 20.19 6.90 22.59
N ASP A 59 19.33 7.63 21.87
CA ASP A 59 19.75 8.85 21.18
C ASP A 59 19.82 10.06 22.13
N ARG A 60 20.92 10.13 22.88
CA ARG A 60 21.24 11.13 23.91
C ARG A 60 21.11 12.59 23.44
N LYS A 61 21.00 12.83 22.14
CA LYS A 61 20.73 14.15 21.53
C LYS A 61 19.27 14.61 21.66
N GLN A 62 18.36 13.74 22.10
CA GLN A 62 16.94 14.04 22.19
C GLN A 62 16.45 14.28 23.64
N LYS A 63 17.38 14.29 24.61
CA LYS A 63 17.09 14.50 26.05
C LYS A 63 16.54 15.91 26.36
N ASP A 64 16.75 16.87 25.47
CA ASP A 64 16.24 18.24 25.58
C ASP A 64 14.76 18.39 25.16
N SER A 65 14.08 17.30 24.78
CA SER A 65 12.69 17.30 24.28
C SER A 65 11.76 16.53 25.22
N THR A 66 11.43 17.15 26.36
CA THR A 66 10.62 16.59 27.47
C THR A 66 9.22 16.12 27.07
N ASP A 67 8.70 16.56 25.92
CA ASP A 67 7.36 16.20 25.43
C ASP A 67 7.33 14.86 24.69
N ASN A 68 8.48 14.33 24.26
CA ASN A 68 8.53 13.09 23.47
C ASN A 68 8.49 11.85 24.40
N TRP A 69 7.29 11.41 24.75
CA TRP A 69 7.05 10.18 25.54
C TRP A 69 7.26 8.88 24.73
N ILE A 70 7.30 8.95 23.40
CA ILE A 70 7.33 7.77 22.52
C ILE A 70 8.65 6.96 22.66
N PRO A 71 9.86 7.57 22.74
CA PRO A 71 11.09 6.87 23.08
C PRO A 71 11.05 6.17 24.43
N ARG A 72 10.63 6.89 25.48
CA ARG A 72 10.46 6.37 26.85
C ARG A 72 9.57 5.12 26.85
N TRP A 73 8.40 5.22 26.22
CA TRP A 73 7.47 4.09 26.07
C TRP A 73 8.07 2.89 25.32
N GLN A 74 8.89 3.10 24.29
CA GLN A 74 9.52 2.00 23.55
C GLN A 74 10.64 1.32 24.36
N ASN A 75 11.46 2.08 25.08
CA ASN A 75 12.47 1.54 25.99
C ASN A 75 11.81 0.73 27.13
N LEU A 76 10.78 1.29 27.78
CA LEU A 76 10.00 0.60 28.82
C LEU A 76 9.34 -0.68 28.29
N LYS A 77 8.79 -0.66 27.06
CA LYS A 77 8.17 -1.84 26.41
C LYS A 77 9.18 -2.92 26.00
N HIS A 78 10.45 -2.56 25.80
CA HIS A 78 11.52 -3.53 25.59
C HIS A 78 11.92 -4.20 26.92
N ILE A 79 12.09 -3.38 27.97
CA ILE A 79 12.35 -3.83 29.35
C ILE A 79 11.26 -4.79 29.83
N ASP A 80 10.00 -4.36 29.79
CA ASP A 80 8.81 -5.11 30.22
C ASP A 80 8.69 -6.47 29.52
N ARG A 81 8.87 -6.51 28.19
CA ARG A 81 8.89 -7.76 27.43
C ARG A 81 10.00 -8.71 27.89
N LEU A 82 11.22 -8.20 28.10
CA LEU A 82 12.34 -9.05 28.50
C LEU A 82 12.17 -9.57 29.93
N ILE A 83 11.66 -8.74 30.85
CA ILE A 83 11.25 -9.17 32.20
C ILE A 83 10.18 -10.27 32.13
N ALA A 84 9.11 -10.08 31.35
CA ALA A 84 8.01 -11.03 31.23
C ALA A 84 8.36 -12.32 30.45
N THR A 85 9.49 -12.34 29.75
CA THR A 85 10.10 -13.57 29.22
C THR A 85 11.02 -14.21 30.27
N TYR A 86 11.88 -13.44 30.94
CA TYR A 86 12.78 -13.94 32.00
C TYR A 86 12.04 -14.67 33.14
N ILE A 87 10.99 -14.04 33.68
CA ILE A 87 10.16 -14.59 34.76
C ILE A 87 9.49 -15.93 34.36
N ARG A 88 9.27 -16.15 33.06
CA ARG A 88 8.65 -17.37 32.53
C ARG A 88 9.67 -18.45 32.18
N ASP A 89 10.76 -18.05 31.52
CA ASP A 89 11.68 -18.96 30.86
C ASP A 89 12.89 -19.34 31.74
N GLU A 90 13.19 -18.57 32.82
CA GLU A 90 14.25 -18.88 33.79
C GLU A 90 13.76 -19.01 35.25
N CYS A 91 12.77 -18.22 35.70
CA CYS A 91 12.36 -18.25 37.11
C CYS A 91 11.41 -19.42 37.47
N ASP A 92 10.86 -20.13 36.49
CA ASP A 92 10.10 -21.41 36.51
C ASP A 92 8.87 -21.53 37.47
N SER A 93 8.63 -20.55 38.33
CA SER A 93 7.78 -20.67 39.53
C SER A 93 6.54 -19.76 39.55
N LEU A 94 6.55 -18.64 38.82
CA LEU A 94 5.56 -17.54 38.94
C LEU A 94 4.84 -17.28 37.61
N HIS A 95 4.18 -18.34 37.10
CA HIS A 95 3.53 -18.39 35.78
C HIS A 95 2.28 -17.49 35.66
N TYR A 96 1.66 -17.09 36.77
CA TYR A 96 0.45 -16.24 36.77
C TYR A 96 0.79 -14.78 37.10
N LEU A 97 1.82 -14.53 37.91
CA LEU A 97 2.27 -13.19 38.27
C LEU A 97 2.71 -12.38 37.04
N SER A 98 3.33 -13.03 36.03
CA SER A 98 3.61 -12.42 34.72
C SER A 98 2.35 -11.98 33.93
N LYS A 99 1.14 -12.47 34.28
CA LYS A 99 -0.14 -12.00 33.73
C LYS A 99 -0.78 -10.90 34.60
N VAL A 100 -0.44 -10.83 35.89
CA VAL A 100 -1.01 -9.86 36.85
C VAL A 100 -0.21 -8.55 36.84
N LEU A 101 1.12 -8.65 36.75
CA LEU A 101 2.04 -7.52 36.83
C LEU A 101 2.20 -6.81 35.47
N ASN A 102 1.08 -6.31 34.93
CA ASN A 102 1.00 -5.47 33.73
C ASN A 102 0.94 -3.98 34.14
N PRO A 103 2.07 -3.26 34.34
CA PRO A 103 2.06 -1.81 34.51
C PRO A 103 1.58 -1.12 33.23
N ASP A 104 0.82 -0.01 33.35
CA ASP A 104 0.57 0.85 32.19
C ASP A 104 1.84 1.64 31.82
N LEU A 105 2.68 1.01 31.00
CA LEU A 105 3.92 1.59 30.46
C LEU A 105 3.69 2.92 29.74
N LYS A 106 2.48 3.15 29.21
CA LYS A 106 2.15 4.41 28.54
C LYS A 106 1.95 5.50 29.60
N ALA A 107 1.18 5.25 30.66
CA ALA A 107 1.00 6.17 31.77
C ALA A 107 2.30 6.45 32.56
N VAL A 108 3.25 5.50 32.57
CA VAL A 108 4.63 5.76 33.03
C VAL A 108 5.32 6.78 32.10
N ALA A 109 5.28 6.55 30.78
CA ALA A 109 5.98 7.40 29.82
C ALA A 109 5.35 8.79 29.59
N THR A 110 4.03 8.95 29.80
CA THR A 110 3.33 10.23 29.60
C THR A 110 3.20 11.07 30.87
N ASP A 111 3.00 10.44 32.03
CA ASP A 111 2.57 11.12 33.27
C ASP A 111 3.47 10.80 34.47
N GLY A 112 4.52 9.98 34.31
CA GLY A 112 5.43 9.58 35.39
C GLY A 112 4.74 8.83 36.53
N SER A 113 3.64 8.13 36.24
CA SER A 113 2.68 7.61 37.22
C SER A 113 3.35 6.69 38.27
N PRO A 114 3.41 7.10 39.56
CA PRO A 114 4.21 6.40 40.57
C PRO A 114 3.71 4.98 40.85
N GLU A 115 2.40 4.74 40.82
CA GLU A 115 1.82 3.41 40.98
C GLU A 115 2.31 2.41 39.92
N ASN A 116 2.47 2.86 38.67
CA ASN A 116 2.88 2.00 37.57
C ASN A 116 4.41 1.86 37.49
N VAL A 117 5.17 2.88 37.93
CA VAL A 117 6.61 2.74 38.17
C VAL A 117 6.89 1.76 39.31
N ILE A 118 6.13 1.83 40.42
CA ILE A 118 6.23 0.89 41.55
C ILE A 118 5.98 -0.55 41.09
N LYS A 119 4.95 -0.80 40.27
CA LYS A 119 4.70 -2.14 39.67
C LYS A 119 5.88 -2.62 38.81
N LEU A 120 6.44 -1.75 37.97
CA LEU A 120 7.60 -2.09 37.14
C LEU A 120 8.86 -2.35 37.98
N VAL A 121 9.08 -1.60 39.07
CA VAL A 121 10.19 -1.84 40.01
C VAL A 121 9.97 -3.12 40.82
N LYS A 122 8.73 -3.47 41.21
CA LYS A 122 8.40 -4.80 41.77
C LYS A 122 8.75 -5.93 40.79
N ALA A 123 8.58 -5.73 39.48
CA ALA A 123 8.94 -6.71 38.46
C ALA A 123 10.46 -6.89 38.32
N VAL A 124 11.24 -5.79 38.34
CA VAL A 124 12.72 -5.83 38.33
C VAL A 124 13.27 -6.43 39.64
N LEU A 125 12.65 -6.15 40.79
CA LEU A 125 12.96 -6.79 42.06
C LEU A 125 12.75 -8.31 42.00
N LEU A 126 11.64 -8.77 41.41
CA LEU A 126 11.38 -10.20 41.24
C LEU A 126 12.48 -10.87 40.40
N VAL A 127 12.83 -10.29 39.26
CA VAL A 127 13.97 -10.75 38.42
C VAL A 127 15.28 -10.79 39.22
N GLY A 128 15.52 -9.81 40.09
CA GLY A 128 16.69 -9.78 40.98
C GLY A 128 16.71 -10.83 42.09
N MET A 129 15.55 -11.37 42.48
CA MET A 129 15.40 -12.32 43.59
C MET A 129 15.28 -13.79 43.14
N TYR A 130 14.81 -14.05 41.91
CA TYR A 130 14.59 -15.41 41.36
C TYR A 130 15.52 -15.76 40.19
N SER A 131 16.57 -14.96 39.95
CA SER A 131 17.68 -15.30 39.04
C SER A 131 18.67 -16.27 39.70
N GLU A 132 19.38 -17.10 38.91
CA GLU A 132 20.40 -18.05 39.42
C GLU A 132 21.50 -17.41 40.31
N LYS A 133 21.70 -16.09 40.20
CA LYS A 133 22.70 -15.32 40.95
C LYS A 133 22.12 -14.66 42.23
N SER A 134 20.93 -15.08 42.69
CA SER A 134 20.15 -14.50 43.80
C SER A 134 20.89 -14.45 45.16
N ASP A 135 21.65 -15.49 45.52
CA ASP A 135 22.36 -15.57 46.82
C ASP A 135 23.29 -14.38 47.12
N GLN A 136 23.80 -13.72 46.07
CA GLN A 136 24.68 -12.55 46.21
C GLN A 136 23.90 -11.22 46.33
N ARG A 137 22.59 -11.25 46.09
CA ARG A 137 21.71 -10.09 45.87
C ARG A 137 20.58 -9.97 46.90
N SER A 138 20.19 -11.06 47.55
CA SER A 138 19.48 -11.02 48.83
C SER A 138 20.24 -10.15 49.86
N LEU A 139 21.57 -10.25 49.87
CA LEU A 139 22.50 -9.41 50.63
C LEU A 139 22.48 -7.91 50.23
N ILE A 140 21.86 -7.54 49.11
CA ILE A 140 21.64 -6.15 48.69
C ILE A 140 20.32 -5.63 49.30
N VAL A 141 19.29 -6.47 49.39
CA VAL A 141 18.03 -6.14 50.12
C VAL A 141 18.32 -5.86 51.60
N GLU A 142 19.24 -6.60 52.22
CA GLU A 142 19.66 -6.36 53.62
C GLU A 142 20.23 -4.93 53.84
N LYS A 143 20.92 -4.36 52.84
CA LYS A 143 21.50 -3.01 52.90
C LYS A 143 20.46 -1.88 52.87
N VAL A 144 19.21 -2.19 52.49
CA VAL A 144 18.06 -1.26 52.56
C VAL A 144 17.63 -1.02 54.01
N GLY A 145 18.12 -1.85 54.95
CA GLY A 145 17.89 -1.72 56.38
C GLY A 145 16.61 -2.41 56.84
N LEU A 146 16.61 -2.89 58.09
CA LEU A 146 15.64 -3.85 58.65
C LEU A 146 14.16 -3.53 58.35
N LYS A 147 13.74 -2.26 58.41
CA LYS A 147 12.36 -1.88 58.10
C LYS A 147 12.03 -1.95 56.60
N GLY A 148 12.93 -1.45 55.75
CA GLY A 148 12.76 -1.50 54.29
C GLY A 148 12.82 -2.93 53.77
N ALA A 149 13.76 -3.73 54.28
CA ALA A 149 13.86 -5.16 53.98
C ALA A 149 12.58 -5.92 54.39
N SER A 150 12.00 -5.62 55.57
CA SER A 150 10.74 -6.23 56.01
C SER A 150 9.56 -5.88 55.08
N ALA A 151 9.41 -4.62 54.69
CA ALA A 151 8.34 -4.19 53.77
C ALA A 151 8.53 -4.76 52.34
N ILE A 152 9.78 -4.97 51.92
CA ILE A 152 10.10 -5.64 50.65
C ILE A 152 9.78 -7.13 50.72
N ALA A 153 10.09 -7.81 51.84
CA ALA A 153 9.76 -9.22 52.04
C ALA A 153 8.24 -9.46 52.12
N GLU A 154 7.52 -8.64 52.88
CA GLU A 154 6.04 -8.64 52.94
C GLU A 154 5.45 -8.45 51.52
N ALA A 155 5.99 -7.52 50.73
CA ALA A 155 5.57 -7.28 49.36
C ALA A 155 5.90 -8.41 48.36
N ILE A 156 6.91 -9.25 48.63
CA ILE A 156 7.21 -10.45 47.83
C ILE A 156 6.25 -11.57 48.23
N GLN A 157 6.08 -11.82 49.53
CA GLN A 157 5.12 -12.80 50.04
C GLN A 157 3.70 -12.52 49.53
N GLU A 158 3.23 -11.26 49.56
CA GLU A 158 1.95 -10.83 48.96
C GLU A 158 1.81 -11.25 47.48
N MET A 159 2.90 -11.27 46.71
CA MET A 159 2.88 -11.62 45.29
C MET A 159 2.94 -13.14 45.04
N GLU A 160 3.70 -13.88 45.86
CA GLU A 160 3.67 -15.36 45.87
C GLU A 160 2.29 -15.87 46.29
N ASP A 161 1.73 -15.30 47.37
CA ASP A 161 0.37 -15.53 47.85
C ASP A 161 -0.71 -15.28 46.79
N LEU A 162 -0.46 -14.39 45.82
CA LEU A 162 -1.38 -14.10 44.73
C LEU A 162 -1.19 -15.05 43.54
N ASP A 163 0.03 -15.47 43.21
CA ASP A 163 0.26 -16.50 42.19
C ASP A 163 -0.33 -17.85 42.63
N GLU A 164 -0.14 -18.24 43.90
CA GLU A 164 -0.70 -19.49 44.45
C GLU A 164 -2.23 -19.48 44.47
N LYS A 165 -2.88 -18.39 44.93
CA LYS A 165 -4.36 -18.27 44.88
C LYS A 165 -4.92 -18.25 43.44
N MET A 166 -4.17 -17.69 42.48
CA MET A 166 -4.54 -17.74 41.05
C MET A 166 -4.41 -19.17 40.49
N ARG A 167 -3.34 -19.89 40.88
CA ARG A 167 -3.08 -21.28 40.53
C ARG A 167 -4.10 -22.25 41.13
N GLU A 168 -4.56 -22.00 42.35
CA GLU A 168 -5.67 -22.72 42.98
C GLU A 168 -6.99 -22.48 42.22
N MET A 169 -7.29 -21.24 41.81
CA MET A 169 -8.51 -20.95 41.02
C MET A 169 -8.48 -21.55 39.61
N GLU A 170 -7.37 -21.48 38.85
CA GLU A 170 -7.28 -22.13 37.54
C GLU A 170 -7.26 -23.68 37.67
N GLY A 171 -6.76 -24.23 38.79
CA GLY A 171 -6.84 -25.67 39.11
C GLY A 171 -8.21 -26.15 39.63
N GLY A 172 -9.07 -25.23 40.09
CA GLY A 172 -10.29 -25.52 40.84
C GLY A 172 -11.54 -25.87 40.02
N THR A 173 -11.47 -25.97 38.69
CA THR A 173 -12.63 -26.26 37.82
C THR A 173 -13.04 -27.75 37.85
N GLY A 174 -13.35 -28.28 39.03
CA GLY A 174 -13.59 -29.72 39.21
C GLY A 174 -14.20 -30.19 40.54
N ALA A 175 -14.62 -29.30 41.45
CA ALA A 175 -15.30 -29.70 42.68
C ALA A 175 -16.36 -28.67 43.12
N GLU A 176 -17.60 -29.14 43.31
CA GLU A 176 -18.60 -28.44 44.13
C GLU A 176 -18.27 -28.69 45.61
N THR A 177 -18.34 -27.67 46.46
CA THR A 177 -18.27 -27.85 47.92
C THR A 177 -19.06 -26.74 48.60
N GLU A 178 -20.20 -27.09 49.19
CA GLU A 178 -21.09 -26.16 49.89
C GLU A 178 -20.47 -25.69 51.20
N THR A 179 -20.47 -24.38 51.45
CA THR A 179 -19.91 -23.82 52.70
C THR A 179 -20.90 -23.98 53.85
N SER A 180 -20.69 -24.99 54.70
CA SER A 180 -21.47 -25.19 55.93
C SER A 180 -20.89 -24.38 57.11
N THR A 181 -21.76 -23.73 57.90
CA THR A 181 -21.37 -22.94 59.09
C THR A 181 -22.42 -23.07 60.22
N SER A 182 -22.05 -23.53 61.43
CA SER A 182 -22.98 -23.62 62.59
C SER A 182 -22.30 -23.78 63.97
N GLU A 183 -22.78 -23.02 64.98
CA GLU A 183 -22.36 -22.94 66.41
C GLU A 183 -23.54 -22.34 67.26
N VAL A 184 -23.70 -22.38 68.61
CA VAL A 184 -22.97 -23.01 69.76
C VAL A 184 -23.99 -23.47 70.88
N ASP A 185 -23.79 -23.24 72.20
CA ASP A 185 -24.33 -24.07 73.33
C ASP A 185 -24.74 -23.32 74.67
N HIS A 186 -25.36 -24.02 75.70
CA HIS A 186 -25.28 -23.89 77.24
C HIS A 186 -26.57 -24.03 78.25
N TYR A 187 -26.70 -25.10 79.14
CA TYR A 187 -27.33 -25.42 80.57
C TYR A 187 -28.90 -25.52 80.99
N GLU A 188 -29.58 -25.97 82.16
CA GLU A 188 -29.45 -26.52 83.63
C GLU A 188 -30.81 -27.12 84.37
N ALA A 189 -30.90 -27.83 85.61
CA ALA A 189 -32.17 -28.39 86.35
C ALA A 189 -32.18 -29.11 87.85
N GLU A 190 -33.31 -29.29 88.69
CA GLU A 190 -33.52 -30.21 89.97
C GLU A 190 -34.98 -30.46 90.72
N GLU A 191 -35.20 -31.21 91.89
CA GLU A 191 -36.53 -31.61 92.66
C GLU A 191 -36.55 -31.80 94.31
N ALA A 192 -37.33 -32.48 95.27
CA ALA A 192 -38.50 -33.47 95.57
C ALA A 192 -39.11 -33.60 97.10
N GLY A 193 -40.09 -34.52 97.56
CA GLY A 193 -40.65 -34.73 99.02
C GLY A 193 -41.75 -35.83 99.52
N GLU A 194 -42.15 -36.01 100.87
CA GLU A 194 -42.90 -37.22 101.58
C GLU A 194 -44.03 -37.10 102.78
N ARG A 195 -44.58 -38.19 103.49
CA ARG A 195 -45.99 -38.39 104.18
C ARG A 195 -46.27 -39.32 105.54
N PRO A 196 -47.53 -39.54 106.17
CA PRO A 196 -47.90 -40.10 107.59
C PRO A 196 -49.06 -41.23 107.93
N ARG A 197 -49.54 -41.58 109.23
CA ARG A 197 -50.53 -42.72 109.69
C ARG A 197 -51.42 -42.77 111.09
N THR A 198 -52.01 -43.94 111.63
CA THR A 198 -53.23 -44.19 112.62
C THR A 198 -53.14 -45.32 113.81
N SER A 199 -54.06 -45.97 114.67
CA SER A 199 -55.56 -46.14 115.12
C SER A 199 -55.93 -47.15 116.38
N TYR A 200 -57.23 -47.41 116.86
CA TYR A 200 -57.93 -48.58 117.70
C TYR A 200 -58.35 -48.55 119.28
N GLU A 201 -59.12 -49.44 120.07
CA GLU A 201 -60.54 -50.12 120.12
C GLU A 201 -60.95 -51.14 121.37
N ARG A 202 -62.20 -51.32 122.03
CA ARG A 202 -62.65 -52.40 123.11
C ARG A 202 -64.13 -52.58 123.84
N ASP A 203 -64.74 -53.83 124.03
CA ASP A 203 -65.74 -54.58 125.01
C ASP A 203 -67.30 -54.31 125.33
N PRO A 204 -68.28 -55.30 125.34
CA PRO A 204 -69.63 -55.12 124.69
C PRO A 204 -71.04 -55.09 125.40
N GLU A 205 -71.32 -55.57 126.65
CA GLU A 205 -72.72 -55.55 127.17
C GLU A 205 -73.05 -54.38 128.10
N LEU A 206 -72.13 -54.03 129.02
CA LEU A 206 -72.15 -52.74 129.71
C LEU A 206 -72.22 -51.61 128.67
N GLU A 207 -71.43 -51.77 127.60
CA GLU A 207 -71.41 -51.02 126.35
C GLU A 207 -72.82 -50.75 125.75
N ARG A 208 -73.88 -51.55 126.01
CA ARG A 208 -75.23 -51.28 125.47
C ARG A 208 -76.03 -50.28 126.31
N GLU A 209 -76.03 -50.43 127.63
CA GLU A 209 -76.67 -49.45 128.52
C GLU A 209 -75.84 -48.17 128.59
N GLU A 210 -74.51 -48.30 128.57
CA GLU A 210 -73.60 -47.19 128.34
C GLU A 210 -73.87 -46.52 126.99
N LYS A 211 -74.01 -47.23 125.86
CA LYS A 211 -74.40 -46.61 124.58
C LYS A 211 -75.75 -45.91 124.63
N LEU A 212 -76.74 -46.41 125.38
CA LEU A 212 -78.03 -45.73 125.50
C LEU A 212 -77.92 -44.45 126.35
N ILE A 213 -77.18 -44.49 127.45
CA ILE A 213 -76.92 -43.33 128.31
C ILE A 213 -76.02 -42.32 127.59
N GLN A 214 -74.98 -42.78 126.88
CA GLN A 214 -74.12 -42.00 126.00
C GLN A 214 -74.94 -41.37 124.89
N ALA A 215 -75.79 -42.11 124.16
CA ALA A 215 -76.66 -41.56 123.12
C ALA A 215 -77.65 -40.52 123.65
N LEU A 216 -78.15 -40.66 124.89
CA LEU A 216 -78.99 -39.64 125.53
C LEU A 216 -78.18 -38.42 126.00
N GLN A 217 -76.94 -38.59 126.47
CA GLN A 217 -76.03 -37.50 126.78
C GLN A 217 -75.53 -36.79 125.52
N GLU A 218 -75.28 -37.52 124.44
CA GLU A 218 -74.91 -37.01 123.12
C GLU A 218 -76.08 -36.28 122.49
N LYS A 219 -77.31 -36.82 122.57
CA LYS A 219 -78.53 -36.11 122.16
C LYS A 219 -78.65 -34.77 122.89
N ARG A 220 -78.44 -34.72 124.21
CA ARG A 220 -78.41 -33.46 124.97
C ARG A 220 -77.27 -32.53 124.56
N LYS A 221 -76.04 -33.03 124.41
CA LYS A 221 -74.88 -32.26 123.92
C LYS A 221 -75.07 -31.77 122.48
N LEU A 222 -75.87 -32.47 121.66
CA LEU A 222 -76.24 -32.08 120.31
C LEU A 222 -77.38 -31.06 120.33
N GLU A 223 -78.36 -31.18 121.23
CA GLU A 223 -79.40 -30.16 121.47
C GLU A 223 -78.78 -28.85 121.98
N GLU A 224 -77.85 -28.92 122.93
CA GLU A 224 -77.05 -27.78 123.43
C GLU A 224 -76.21 -27.14 122.31
N LYS A 225 -75.55 -27.95 121.46
CA LYS A 225 -74.79 -27.47 120.30
C LYS A 225 -75.68 -26.89 119.20
N LEU A 226 -76.87 -27.45 118.98
CA LEU A 226 -77.83 -26.92 118.01
C LEU A 226 -78.36 -25.57 118.46
N ALA A 227 -78.76 -25.43 119.74
CA ALA A 227 -79.15 -24.14 120.29
C ALA A 227 -78.01 -23.10 120.20
N TYR A 228 -76.78 -23.48 120.54
CA TYR A 228 -75.60 -22.62 120.37
C TYR A 228 -75.37 -22.22 118.89
N LEU A 229 -75.51 -23.16 117.94
CA LEU A 229 -75.36 -22.88 116.51
C LEU A 229 -76.54 -22.07 115.93
N GLU A 230 -77.73 -22.17 116.51
CA GLU A 230 -78.89 -21.34 116.16
C GLU A 230 -78.68 -19.89 116.63
N ASP A 231 -78.13 -19.68 117.83
CA ASP A 231 -77.74 -18.35 118.32
C ASP A 231 -76.55 -17.75 117.55
N ASP A 232 -75.48 -18.52 117.27
CA ASP A 232 -74.34 -18.08 116.43
C ASP A 232 -74.80 -17.74 115.00
N LEU A 233 -75.71 -18.54 114.42
CA LEU A 233 -76.29 -18.25 113.10
C LEU A 233 -77.14 -16.98 113.13
N ARG A 234 -77.91 -16.77 114.21
CA ARG A 234 -78.71 -15.57 114.41
C ARG A 234 -77.85 -14.32 114.53
N GLU A 235 -76.80 -14.37 115.35
CA GLU A 235 -75.86 -13.24 115.52
C GLU A 235 -75.12 -12.97 114.19
N SER A 236 -74.79 -14.01 113.43
CA SER A 236 -74.23 -13.90 112.06
C SER A 236 -75.21 -13.26 111.07
N GLU A 237 -76.50 -13.60 111.13
CA GLU A 237 -77.54 -12.94 110.32
C GLU A 237 -77.73 -11.47 110.71
N GLU A 238 -77.72 -11.14 112.00
CA GLU A 238 -77.87 -9.77 112.49
C GLU A 238 -76.64 -8.92 112.10
N LYS A 239 -75.42 -9.48 112.18
CA LYS A 239 -74.18 -8.89 111.63
C LYS A 239 -74.25 -8.69 110.12
N ARG A 240 -74.76 -9.67 109.36
CA ARG A 240 -74.93 -9.56 107.90
C ARG A 240 -75.91 -8.45 107.53
N ARG A 241 -77.03 -8.31 108.24
CA ARG A 241 -78.00 -7.23 108.02
C ARG A 241 -77.39 -5.86 108.30
N ALA A 242 -76.68 -5.70 109.42
CA ALA A 242 -75.97 -4.46 109.74
C ALA A 242 -74.95 -4.07 108.63
N LEU A 243 -74.17 -5.02 108.12
CA LEU A 243 -73.25 -4.80 107.00
C LEU A 243 -73.97 -4.49 105.68
N GLU A 244 -75.14 -5.07 105.43
CA GLU A 244 -75.98 -4.76 104.26
C GLU A 244 -76.61 -3.37 104.33
N ASP A 245 -76.97 -2.89 105.53
CA ASP A 245 -77.47 -1.54 105.78
C ASP A 245 -76.33 -0.50 105.68
N GLU A 246 -75.17 -0.72 106.32
CA GLU A 246 -73.97 0.12 106.15
C GLU A 246 -73.53 0.22 104.69
N LEU A 247 -73.59 -0.88 103.94
CA LEU A 247 -73.23 -0.92 102.52
C LEU A 247 -74.28 -0.24 101.63
N GLN A 248 -75.55 -0.18 102.05
CA GLN A 248 -76.56 0.67 101.42
C GLN A 248 -76.32 2.15 101.72
N GLU A 249 -76.10 2.54 102.98
CA GLU A 249 -75.79 3.93 103.34
C GLU A 249 -74.52 4.44 102.64
N SER A 250 -73.47 3.60 102.57
CA SER A 250 -72.25 3.89 101.82
C SER A 250 -72.52 4.11 100.33
N LYS A 251 -73.35 3.26 99.69
CA LYS A 251 -73.78 3.46 98.30
C LYS A 251 -74.57 4.75 98.11
N PHE A 252 -75.51 5.07 98.99
CA PHE A 252 -76.25 6.34 98.92
C PHE A 252 -75.34 7.56 99.16
N GLY A 253 -74.33 7.44 100.01
CA GLY A 253 -73.28 8.45 100.20
C GLY A 253 -72.41 8.65 98.95
N LEU A 254 -72.04 7.56 98.27
CA LEU A 254 -71.27 7.60 97.02
C LEU A 254 -72.09 8.18 95.86
N ASP A 255 -73.34 7.76 95.66
CA ASP A 255 -74.21 8.33 94.62
C ASP A 255 -74.53 9.81 94.87
N ARG A 256 -74.64 10.21 96.15
CA ARG A 256 -74.83 11.62 96.52
C ARG A 256 -73.58 12.46 96.28
N ARG A 257 -72.37 11.89 96.45
CA ARG A 257 -71.09 12.54 96.07
C ARG A 257 -70.88 12.60 94.56
N ARG A 258 -71.14 11.53 93.82
CA ARG A 258 -71.08 11.51 92.33
C ARG A 258 -71.95 12.59 91.69
N ARG A 259 -73.11 12.87 92.28
CA ARG A 259 -74.03 13.91 91.79
C ARG A 259 -73.68 15.34 92.23
N THR A 260 -72.58 15.56 92.96
CA THR A 260 -72.17 16.90 93.42
C THR A 260 -70.70 17.20 93.15
N THR A 261 -70.49 18.05 92.15
CA THR A 261 -69.37 19.00 91.97
C THR A 261 -67.95 18.49 91.67
N MET A 262 -67.52 17.26 92.01
CA MET A 262 -66.15 16.83 91.65
C MET A 262 -66.02 16.12 90.29
N ASP A 263 -67.00 15.29 89.91
CA ASP A 263 -66.91 14.53 88.66
C ASP A 263 -67.05 15.44 87.43
N GLU A 264 -67.84 16.51 87.50
CA GLU A 264 -68.20 17.31 86.32
C GLU A 264 -67.09 18.28 85.86
N GLU A 265 -66.42 18.97 86.79
CA GLU A 265 -65.25 19.80 86.46
C GLU A 265 -64.03 18.96 86.04
N SER A 266 -63.84 17.79 86.67
CA SER A 266 -62.72 16.90 86.32
C SER A 266 -62.93 16.19 84.98
N LEU A 267 -64.17 15.77 84.65
CA LEU A 267 -64.51 15.28 83.31
C LEU A 267 -64.40 16.37 82.24
N GLN A 268 -64.77 17.62 82.54
CA GLN A 268 -64.54 18.74 81.62
C GLN A 268 -63.05 18.97 81.37
N ALA A 269 -62.22 18.98 82.41
CA ALA A 269 -60.76 19.10 82.27
C ALA A 269 -60.16 17.93 81.47
N LEU A 270 -60.61 16.70 81.72
CA LEU A 270 -60.15 15.50 81.00
C LEU A 270 -60.60 15.52 79.54
N ASN A 271 -61.81 15.98 79.23
CA ASN A 271 -62.30 16.10 77.86
C ASN A 271 -61.58 17.22 77.10
N ILE A 272 -61.33 18.37 77.74
CA ILE A 272 -60.50 19.46 77.18
C ILE A 272 -59.07 18.96 76.89
N GLN A 273 -58.53 18.06 77.72
CA GLN A 273 -57.24 17.42 77.41
C GLN A 273 -57.35 16.41 76.27
N ALA A 274 -58.37 15.55 76.25
CA ALA A 274 -58.60 14.62 75.14
C ALA A 274 -58.83 15.36 73.80
N ASP A 275 -59.44 16.54 73.81
CA ASP A 275 -59.58 17.39 72.62
C ASP A 275 -58.25 18.02 72.19
N ARG A 276 -57.39 18.44 73.13
CA ARG A 276 -56.00 18.85 72.81
C ARG A 276 -55.16 17.70 72.26
N ASP A 277 -55.34 16.50 72.80
CA ASP A 277 -54.62 15.30 72.36
C ASP A 277 -55.11 14.86 70.97
N ARG A 278 -56.42 14.97 70.68
CA ARG A 278 -56.98 14.84 69.30
C ARG A 278 -56.40 15.89 68.35
N ASP A 279 -56.40 17.16 68.75
CA ASP A 279 -55.81 18.27 67.99
C ASP A 279 -54.29 18.10 67.77
N TYR A 280 -53.60 17.36 68.63
CA TYR A 280 -52.17 17.07 68.50
C TYR A 280 -51.93 15.85 67.62
N ILE A 281 -52.72 14.78 67.77
CA ILE A 281 -52.74 13.62 66.87
C ILE A 281 -53.05 14.06 65.44
N ALA A 282 -54.07 14.90 65.23
CA ALA A 282 -54.43 15.43 63.91
C ALA A 282 -53.28 16.22 63.26
N LYS A 283 -52.48 16.96 64.06
CA LYS A 283 -51.27 17.65 63.56
C LYS A 283 -50.17 16.67 63.20
N LEU A 284 -49.91 15.67 64.05
CA LEU A 284 -48.96 14.60 63.72
C LEU A 284 -49.40 13.82 62.47
N GLU A 285 -50.69 13.60 62.26
CA GLU A 285 -51.25 12.97 61.06
C GLU A 285 -51.08 13.85 59.81
N THR A 286 -51.26 15.17 59.90
CA THR A 286 -50.93 16.09 58.78
C THR A 286 -49.44 16.15 58.51
N ASP A 287 -48.60 16.25 59.54
CA ASP A 287 -47.14 16.31 59.40
C ASP A 287 -46.58 15.01 58.79
N LEU A 288 -47.14 13.85 59.16
CA LEU A 288 -46.78 12.54 58.59
C LEU A 288 -47.31 12.39 57.15
N ALA A 289 -48.48 12.96 56.82
CA ALA A 289 -48.97 13.02 55.44
C ALA A 289 -48.09 13.93 54.56
N GLU A 290 -47.67 15.10 55.05
CA GLU A 290 -46.73 15.99 54.37
C GLU A 290 -45.34 15.34 54.21
N ALA A 291 -44.83 14.64 55.23
CA ALA A 291 -43.62 13.82 55.15
C ALA A 291 -43.74 12.71 54.08
N ASN A 292 -44.86 12.01 53.99
CA ASN A 292 -45.09 10.99 52.97
C ASN A 292 -45.16 11.58 51.55
N THR A 293 -45.86 12.71 51.35
CA THR A 293 -45.93 13.35 50.02
C THR A 293 -44.59 13.94 49.59
N THR A 294 -43.79 14.48 50.51
CA THR A 294 -42.42 14.93 50.21
C THR A 294 -41.50 13.75 49.92
N MET A 295 -41.63 12.62 50.62
CA MET A 295 -40.92 11.38 50.31
C MET A 295 -41.29 10.83 48.92
N GLU A 296 -42.58 10.73 48.56
CA GLU A 296 -43.00 10.32 47.21
C GLU A 296 -42.41 11.23 46.13
N ASN A 297 -42.42 12.55 46.36
CA ASN A 297 -41.89 13.52 45.41
C ASN A 297 -40.37 13.40 45.27
N GLN A 298 -39.64 13.13 46.35
CA GLN A 298 -38.20 12.82 46.30
C GLN A 298 -37.93 11.49 45.58
N GLN A 299 -38.72 10.43 45.84
CA GLN A 299 -38.61 9.15 45.13
C GLN A 299 -38.82 9.34 43.61
N ARG A 300 -39.88 10.04 43.19
CA ARG A 300 -40.14 10.38 41.79
C ARG A 300 -39.03 11.24 41.16
N GLN A 301 -38.34 12.08 41.94
CA GLN A 301 -37.17 12.82 41.46
C GLN A 301 -35.95 11.89 41.31
N LEU A 302 -35.69 11.00 42.25
CA LEU A 302 -34.61 10.00 42.18
C LEU A 302 -34.80 9.03 41.00
N GLU A 303 -36.04 8.59 40.73
CA GLU A 303 -36.37 7.78 39.56
C GLU A 303 -36.08 8.52 38.24
N ARG A 304 -36.49 9.79 38.13
CA ARG A 304 -36.19 10.62 36.96
C ARG A 304 -34.69 10.83 36.76
N LEU A 305 -33.96 11.11 37.83
CA LEU A 305 -32.50 11.25 37.80
C LEU A 305 -31.80 9.93 37.47
N ARG A 306 -32.35 8.79 37.89
CA ARG A 306 -31.85 7.46 37.53
C ARG A 306 -32.04 7.15 36.05
N LEU A 307 -33.21 7.45 35.49
CA LEU A 307 -33.48 7.30 34.05
C LEU A 307 -32.62 8.26 33.18
N ASP A 308 -32.41 9.49 33.65
CA ASP A 308 -31.50 10.46 33.03
C ASP A 308 -30.02 10.03 33.14
N ALA A 309 -29.62 9.39 34.24
CA ALA A 309 -28.30 8.78 34.37
C ALA A 309 -28.11 7.56 33.45
N GLN A 310 -29.16 6.74 33.26
CA GLN A 310 -29.14 5.60 32.34
C GLN A 310 -29.04 6.05 30.89
N SER A 311 -29.88 7.00 30.44
CA SER A 311 -29.80 7.52 29.06
C SER A 311 -28.49 8.26 28.78
N LYS A 312 -27.90 8.93 29.78
CA LYS A 312 -26.53 9.50 29.68
C LYS A 312 -25.44 8.44 29.61
N GLN A 313 -25.68 7.23 30.09
CA GLN A 313 -24.75 6.10 29.94
C GLN A 313 -24.90 5.45 28.56
N GLU A 314 -26.13 5.16 28.13
CA GLU A 314 -26.44 4.67 26.78
C GLU A 314 -25.84 5.59 25.70
N LEU A 315 -26.05 6.91 25.82
CA LEU A 315 -25.45 7.92 24.93
C LEU A 315 -23.92 7.97 25.00
N ARG A 316 -23.27 7.60 26.12
CA ARG A 316 -21.80 7.49 26.18
C ARG A 316 -21.30 6.25 25.46
N ASP A 317 -22.02 5.15 25.60
CA ASP A 317 -21.68 3.86 24.99
C ASP A 317 -21.88 3.92 23.46
N GLU A 318 -22.95 4.54 22.97
CA GLU A 318 -23.12 4.90 21.55
C GLU A 318 -21.98 5.81 21.04
N LEU A 319 -21.58 6.81 21.82
CA LEU A 319 -20.48 7.73 21.47
C LEU A 319 -19.12 7.00 21.51
N GLN A 320 -18.98 5.91 22.28
CA GLN A 320 -17.81 5.04 22.26
C GLN A 320 -17.80 4.10 21.04
N VAL A 321 -18.95 3.50 20.68
CA VAL A 321 -19.11 2.68 19.47
C VAL A 321 -18.82 3.51 18.21
N THR A 322 -19.46 4.67 18.06
CA THR A 322 -19.24 5.55 16.90
C THR A 322 -17.82 6.13 16.82
N LYS A 323 -17.13 6.31 17.96
CA LYS A 323 -15.66 6.59 17.98
C LYS A 323 -14.85 5.41 17.42
N ALA A 324 -15.19 4.19 17.81
CA ALA A 324 -14.51 2.98 17.33
C ALA A 324 -14.74 2.77 15.82
N GLU A 325 -15.99 2.89 15.36
CA GLU A 325 -16.35 2.85 13.93
C GLU A 325 -15.61 3.92 13.12
N ARG A 326 -15.57 5.17 13.61
CA ARG A 326 -14.80 6.27 13.00
C ARG A 326 -13.32 5.90 12.86
N ASP A 327 -12.72 5.32 13.90
CA ASP A 327 -11.29 4.99 13.88
C ASP A 327 -10.98 3.74 13.05
N GLU A 328 -11.90 2.78 12.97
CA GLU A 328 -11.83 1.64 12.03
C GLU A 328 -11.96 2.13 10.58
N LEU A 329 -12.91 3.02 10.28
CA LEU A 329 -13.03 3.71 8.99
C LEU A 329 -11.78 4.53 8.66
N ARG A 330 -11.15 5.17 9.65
CA ARG A 330 -9.88 5.90 9.49
C ARG A 330 -8.71 4.96 9.23
N GLN A 331 -8.69 3.75 9.80
CA GLN A 331 -7.72 2.71 9.46
C GLN A 331 -7.95 2.18 8.04
N LYS A 332 -9.21 1.88 7.66
CA LYS A 332 -9.60 1.49 6.29
C LYS A 332 -9.23 2.58 5.26
N ALA A 333 -9.38 3.86 5.61
CA ALA A 333 -8.93 4.98 4.78
C ALA A 333 -7.40 5.00 4.61
N LYS A 334 -6.62 4.89 5.69
CA LYS A 334 -5.14 4.77 5.62
C LYS A 334 -4.69 3.56 4.81
N ALA A 335 -5.37 2.42 4.94
CA ALA A 335 -5.10 1.22 4.15
C ALA A 335 -5.36 1.48 2.64
N ASN A 336 -6.48 2.11 2.31
CA ASN A 336 -6.80 2.52 0.93
C ASN A 336 -5.80 3.56 0.38
N GLU A 337 -5.32 4.52 1.18
CA GLU A 337 -4.24 5.42 0.76
C GLU A 337 -2.93 4.68 0.49
N ASN A 338 -2.57 3.70 1.32
CA ASN A 338 -1.36 2.90 1.12
C ASN A 338 -1.49 1.97 -0.10
N LEU A 339 -2.67 1.39 -0.34
CA LEU A 339 -2.97 0.65 -1.57
C LEU A 339 -2.92 1.56 -2.80
N LYS A 340 -3.46 2.79 -2.72
CA LYS A 340 -3.39 3.79 -3.79
C LYS A 340 -1.94 4.20 -4.09
N LYS A 341 -1.11 4.45 -3.07
CA LYS A 341 0.34 4.69 -3.22
C LYS A 341 1.04 3.50 -3.88
N LYS A 342 0.71 2.26 -3.48
CA LYS A 342 1.27 1.05 -4.08
C LYS A 342 0.84 0.89 -5.55
N ILE A 343 -0.41 1.18 -5.89
CA ILE A 343 -0.91 1.21 -7.27
C ILE A 343 -0.18 2.29 -8.09
N GLN A 344 0.03 3.49 -7.53
CA GLN A 344 0.78 4.56 -8.20
C GLN A 344 2.26 4.16 -8.44
N ALA A 345 2.90 3.51 -7.46
CA ALA A 345 4.27 3.00 -7.62
C ALA A 345 4.36 1.87 -8.66
N LEU A 346 3.37 0.97 -8.71
CA LEU A 346 3.28 -0.06 -9.75
C LEU A 346 3.03 0.54 -11.14
N GLN A 347 2.14 1.53 -11.27
CA GLN A 347 1.93 2.27 -12.52
C GLN A 347 3.21 3.00 -12.99
N GLU A 348 4.02 3.51 -12.07
CA GLU A 348 5.29 4.14 -12.40
C GLU A 348 6.34 3.10 -12.85
N GLN A 349 6.38 1.92 -12.22
CA GLN A 349 7.17 0.80 -12.71
C GLN A 349 6.67 0.29 -14.08
N GLU A 350 5.36 0.28 -14.34
CA GLU A 350 4.79 -0.08 -15.65
C GLU A 350 5.18 0.95 -16.72
N ARG A 351 5.13 2.26 -16.42
CA ARG A 351 5.64 3.33 -17.31
C ARG A 351 7.12 3.16 -17.60
N ASN A 352 7.94 2.91 -16.57
CA ASN A 352 9.38 2.73 -16.74
C ASN A 352 9.71 1.47 -17.55
N ASN A 353 9.00 0.36 -17.34
CA ASN A 353 9.11 -0.84 -18.18
C ASN A 353 8.65 -0.59 -19.62
N ALA A 354 7.60 0.21 -19.84
CA ALA A 354 7.15 0.59 -21.18
C ALA A 354 8.17 1.48 -21.90
N ASN A 355 8.84 2.40 -21.19
CA ASN A 355 9.91 3.23 -21.73
C ASN A 355 11.11 2.35 -22.13
N MET A 356 11.64 1.54 -21.19
CA MET A 356 12.73 0.59 -21.45
C MET A 356 12.45 -0.35 -22.64
N ARG A 357 11.19 -0.74 -22.86
CA ARG A 357 10.79 -1.53 -24.04
C ARG A 357 10.83 -0.74 -25.35
N ARG A 358 10.49 0.55 -25.36
CA ARG A 358 10.68 1.42 -26.54
C ARG A 358 12.15 1.66 -26.81
N ASP A 359 12.94 1.90 -25.78
CA ASP A 359 14.39 2.11 -25.89
C ASP A 359 15.08 0.87 -26.47
N MET A 360 14.74 -0.32 -25.96
CA MET A 360 15.20 -1.60 -26.52
C MET A 360 14.75 -1.84 -27.97
N ALA A 361 13.53 -1.44 -28.34
CA ALA A 361 13.05 -1.56 -29.72
C ALA A 361 13.79 -0.60 -30.66
N GLY A 362 14.01 0.66 -30.26
CA GLY A 362 14.79 1.63 -31.02
C GLY A 362 16.25 1.20 -31.21
N LEU A 363 16.87 0.61 -30.18
CA LEU A 363 18.21 0.03 -30.29
C LEU A 363 18.26 -1.20 -31.22
N GLN A 364 17.18 -2.01 -31.27
CA GLN A 364 17.07 -3.12 -32.22
C GLN A 364 16.87 -2.63 -33.66
N GLU A 365 16.09 -1.57 -33.87
CA GLU A 365 15.91 -0.95 -35.18
C GLU A 365 17.22 -0.32 -35.68
N GLN A 366 17.91 0.47 -34.85
CA GLN A 366 19.24 1.00 -35.16
C GLN A 366 20.25 -0.11 -35.49
N LEU A 367 20.25 -1.22 -34.76
CA LEU A 367 21.13 -2.36 -35.05
C LEU A 367 20.80 -2.99 -36.41
N ALA A 368 19.50 -3.19 -36.72
CA ALA A 368 19.06 -3.67 -38.03
C ALA A 368 19.38 -2.69 -39.17
N GLU A 369 19.36 -1.38 -38.94
CA GLU A 369 19.84 -0.38 -39.90
C GLU A 369 21.35 -0.47 -40.12
N MET A 370 22.14 -0.61 -39.05
CA MET A 370 23.59 -0.81 -39.17
C MET A 370 23.93 -2.10 -39.93
N ASP A 371 23.18 -3.18 -39.73
CA ASP A 371 23.39 -4.44 -40.46
C ASP A 371 22.98 -4.32 -41.94
N ARG A 372 21.85 -3.68 -42.26
CA ARG A 372 21.49 -3.35 -43.66
C ARG A 372 22.56 -2.49 -44.34
N LEU A 373 23.17 -1.55 -43.61
CA LEU A 373 24.27 -0.73 -44.13
C LEU A 373 25.54 -1.56 -44.35
N ARG A 374 25.88 -2.48 -43.44
CA ARG A 374 27.00 -3.44 -43.61
C ARG A 374 26.79 -4.35 -44.82
N GLU A 375 25.60 -4.92 -44.99
CA GLU A 375 25.24 -5.73 -46.16
C GLU A 375 25.39 -4.92 -47.46
N ARG A 376 24.95 -3.66 -47.45
CA ARG A 376 25.11 -2.75 -48.61
C ARG A 376 26.56 -2.41 -48.90
N CYS A 377 27.39 -2.17 -47.88
CA CYS A 377 28.82 -1.96 -48.05
C CYS A 377 29.50 -3.22 -48.61
N ALA A 378 29.27 -4.40 -48.04
CA ALA A 378 29.83 -5.66 -48.53
C ALA A 378 29.40 -5.99 -49.97
N ALA A 379 28.16 -5.66 -50.35
CA ALA A 379 27.69 -5.79 -51.73
C ALA A 379 28.41 -4.82 -52.70
N LEU A 380 28.65 -3.58 -52.27
CA LEU A 380 29.41 -2.59 -53.05
C LEU A 380 30.90 -2.95 -53.14
N GLU A 381 31.51 -3.46 -52.07
CA GLU A 381 32.89 -3.96 -52.05
C GLU A 381 33.05 -5.14 -53.03
N LYS A 382 32.13 -6.12 -53.00
CA LYS A 382 32.12 -7.24 -53.94
C LYS A 382 31.92 -6.79 -55.39
N ALA A 383 31.02 -5.84 -55.65
CA ALA A 383 30.84 -5.27 -56.98
C ALA A 383 32.09 -4.49 -57.46
N ASN A 384 32.78 -3.80 -56.55
CA ASN A 384 34.02 -3.10 -56.85
C ASN A 384 35.19 -4.08 -57.12
N GLU A 385 35.27 -5.18 -56.38
CA GLU A 385 36.19 -6.29 -56.68
C GLU A 385 35.92 -6.91 -58.06
N GLU A 386 34.66 -7.12 -58.41
CA GLU A 386 34.27 -7.68 -59.72
C GLU A 386 34.60 -6.71 -60.86
N ASN A 387 34.37 -5.40 -60.67
CA ASN A 387 34.79 -4.36 -61.60
C ASN A 387 36.33 -4.23 -61.70
N ALA A 388 37.06 -4.37 -60.59
CA ALA A 388 38.52 -4.38 -60.62
C ALA A 388 39.08 -5.58 -61.41
N LYS A 389 38.42 -6.74 -61.31
CA LYS A 389 38.78 -7.95 -62.08
C LYS A 389 38.45 -7.81 -63.57
N THR A 390 37.32 -7.18 -63.94
CA THR A 390 37.02 -6.92 -65.37
C THR A 390 37.94 -5.85 -65.97
N ILE A 391 38.32 -4.81 -65.21
CA ILE A 391 39.33 -3.84 -65.63
C ILE A 391 40.69 -4.53 -65.84
N ALA A 392 41.18 -5.30 -64.86
CA ALA A 392 42.47 -6.00 -64.98
C ALA A 392 42.52 -6.98 -66.16
N ASN A 393 41.42 -7.69 -66.43
CA ASN A 393 41.30 -8.54 -67.62
C ASN A 393 41.35 -7.71 -68.92
N GLY A 394 40.63 -6.57 -68.97
CA GLY A 394 40.67 -5.66 -70.11
C GLY A 394 42.04 -5.02 -70.34
N GLU A 395 42.77 -4.68 -69.27
CA GLU A 395 44.15 -4.20 -69.35
C GLU A 395 45.11 -5.26 -69.91
N GLN A 396 44.95 -6.52 -69.49
CA GLN A 396 45.70 -7.65 -70.06
C GLN A 396 45.35 -7.88 -71.53
N GLU A 397 44.06 -7.89 -71.91
CA GLU A 397 43.64 -7.99 -73.32
C GLU A 397 44.21 -6.85 -74.18
N ILE A 398 44.25 -5.62 -73.65
CA ILE A 398 44.88 -4.46 -74.31
C ILE A 398 46.40 -4.65 -74.44
N PHE A 399 47.07 -5.25 -73.46
CA PHE A 399 48.50 -5.56 -73.54
C PHE A 399 48.80 -6.64 -74.58
N ASP A 400 48.00 -7.71 -74.62
CA ASP A 400 48.13 -8.81 -75.58
C ASP A 400 47.83 -8.33 -77.00
N GLN A 401 46.82 -7.46 -77.19
CA GLN A 401 46.57 -6.80 -78.46
C GLN A 401 47.69 -5.84 -78.89
N LYS A 402 48.32 -5.12 -77.95
CA LYS A 402 49.47 -4.25 -78.24
C LYS A 402 50.69 -5.06 -78.70
N THR A 403 51.03 -6.13 -77.99
CA THR A 403 52.17 -6.99 -78.32
C THR A 403 51.95 -7.76 -79.63
N ALA A 404 50.74 -8.29 -79.88
CA ALA A 404 50.38 -8.87 -81.17
C ALA A 404 50.45 -7.83 -82.32
N LYS A 405 50.00 -6.60 -82.09
CA LYS A 405 50.14 -5.49 -83.06
C LYS A 405 51.59 -5.11 -83.32
N GLU A 406 52.50 -5.28 -82.36
CA GLU A 406 53.94 -5.07 -82.54
C GLU A 406 54.62 -6.22 -83.30
N GLN A 407 54.21 -7.47 -83.04
CA GLN A 407 54.63 -8.64 -83.82
C GLN A 407 54.19 -8.49 -85.29
N LEU A 408 52.92 -8.19 -85.56
CA LEU A 408 52.41 -7.97 -86.92
C LEU A 408 53.09 -6.77 -87.62
N LYS A 409 53.41 -5.69 -86.90
CA LYS A 409 54.22 -4.57 -87.44
C LYS A 409 55.64 -5.03 -87.83
N TYR A 410 56.25 -5.92 -87.05
CA TYR A 410 57.57 -6.47 -87.35
C TYR A 410 57.52 -7.40 -88.57
N GLU A 411 56.54 -8.30 -88.63
CA GLU A 411 56.31 -9.19 -89.78
C GLU A 411 56.03 -8.39 -91.06
N LEU A 412 55.20 -7.34 -90.99
CA LEU A 412 54.93 -6.45 -92.12
C LEU A 412 56.21 -5.73 -92.58
N LYS A 413 57.09 -5.29 -91.67
CA LYS A 413 58.41 -4.73 -92.03
C LYS A 413 59.31 -5.76 -92.71
N VAL A 414 59.38 -6.99 -92.21
CA VAL A 414 60.19 -8.07 -92.82
C VAL A 414 59.63 -8.49 -94.18
N LEU A 415 58.31 -8.51 -94.34
CA LEU A 415 57.65 -8.71 -95.63
C LEU A 415 57.94 -7.54 -96.58
N GLY A 416 57.84 -6.29 -96.11
CA GLY A 416 58.18 -5.09 -96.87
C GLY A 416 59.61 -5.15 -97.41
N GLN A 417 60.59 -5.44 -96.54
CA GLN A 417 61.99 -5.61 -96.93
C GLN A 417 62.19 -6.75 -97.95
N ARG A 418 61.43 -7.85 -97.85
CA ARG A 418 61.45 -8.92 -98.85
C ARG A 418 60.82 -8.50 -100.17
N PHE A 419 59.74 -7.73 -100.16
CA PHE A 419 59.13 -7.17 -101.37
C PHE A 419 60.02 -6.12 -102.04
N GLU A 420 60.71 -5.30 -101.25
CA GLU A 420 61.73 -4.36 -101.72
C GLU A 420 62.88 -5.14 -102.38
N GLN A 421 63.43 -6.15 -101.71
CA GLN A 421 64.47 -7.04 -102.27
C GLN A 421 64.02 -7.74 -103.57
N THR A 422 62.81 -8.31 -103.63
CA THR A 422 62.33 -8.95 -104.88
C THR A 422 62.03 -7.93 -105.98
N ARG A 423 61.62 -6.70 -105.62
CA ARG A 423 61.46 -5.58 -106.56
C ARG A 423 62.80 -5.07 -107.08
N GLU A 424 63.84 -5.01 -106.26
CA GLU A 424 65.21 -4.65 -106.67
C GLU A 424 65.83 -5.74 -107.56
N MET A 425 65.62 -7.02 -107.22
CA MET A 425 66.01 -8.15 -108.08
C MET A 425 65.24 -8.15 -109.41
N LEU A 426 63.97 -7.72 -109.42
CA LEU A 426 63.18 -7.59 -110.64
C LEU A 426 63.55 -6.35 -111.46
N ALA A 427 63.89 -5.23 -110.81
CA ALA A 427 64.36 -4.02 -111.48
C ALA A 427 65.73 -4.25 -112.13
N THR A 428 66.68 -4.86 -111.41
CA THR A 428 67.98 -5.25 -111.98
C THR A 428 67.83 -6.32 -113.06
N ALA A 429 66.89 -7.26 -112.93
CA ALA A 429 66.54 -8.18 -114.03
C ALA A 429 66.00 -7.41 -115.24
N GLN A 430 65.10 -6.44 -115.07
CA GLN A 430 64.61 -5.57 -116.16
C GLN A 430 65.70 -4.69 -116.78
N GLU A 431 66.68 -4.23 -116.01
CA GLU A 431 67.85 -3.51 -116.51
C GLU A 431 68.75 -4.45 -117.33
N THR A 432 69.01 -5.68 -116.88
CA THR A 432 69.75 -6.66 -117.68
C THR A 432 68.97 -7.13 -118.93
N ILE A 433 67.64 -7.19 -118.87
CA ILE A 433 66.80 -7.44 -120.05
C ILE A 433 66.92 -6.28 -121.04
N ARG A 434 66.81 -5.02 -120.60
CA ARG A 434 67.03 -3.84 -121.46
C ARG A 434 68.43 -3.82 -122.05
N GLU A 435 69.46 -4.14 -121.28
CA GLU A 435 70.81 -4.29 -121.80
C GLU A 435 70.92 -5.37 -122.89
N LEU A 436 70.17 -6.46 -122.78
CA LEU A 436 70.12 -7.53 -123.80
C LEU A 436 69.24 -7.15 -125.00
N GLU A 437 68.16 -6.41 -124.78
CA GLU A 437 67.31 -5.83 -125.83
C GLU A 437 68.07 -4.78 -126.64
N ASP A 438 68.80 -3.86 -126.00
CA ASP A 438 69.62 -2.85 -126.66
C ASP A 438 70.81 -3.49 -127.39
N LYS A 439 71.49 -4.49 -126.81
CA LYS A 439 72.50 -5.29 -127.55
C LYS A 439 71.88 -6.04 -128.73
N GLY A 440 70.66 -6.57 -128.57
CA GLY A 440 69.89 -7.17 -129.66
C GLY A 440 69.49 -6.15 -130.74
N ARG A 441 69.27 -4.88 -130.36
CA ARG A 441 68.93 -3.76 -131.25
C ARG A 441 70.13 -3.18 -131.98
N GLU A 442 71.31 -3.19 -131.36
CA GLU A 442 72.60 -2.93 -131.99
C GLU A 442 72.96 -4.04 -133.00
N VAL A 443 72.63 -5.30 -132.71
CA VAL A 443 72.81 -6.43 -133.64
C VAL A 443 71.78 -6.42 -134.77
N ASN A 444 70.52 -6.05 -134.49
CA ASN A 444 69.44 -5.94 -135.49
C ASN A 444 69.39 -4.56 -136.18
N GLY A 445 70.53 -3.87 -136.26
CA GLY A 445 70.66 -2.58 -136.95
C GLY A 445 70.79 -2.68 -138.49
N ASP A 446 70.82 -3.90 -139.04
CA ASP A 446 70.99 -4.17 -140.47
C ASP A 446 70.21 -5.46 -140.85
N GLY A 447 69.01 -5.30 -141.41
CA GLY A 447 68.12 -6.41 -141.77
C GLY A 447 66.63 -6.01 -141.84
N ASP A 448 66.02 -6.17 -143.02
CA ASP A 448 64.61 -5.87 -143.30
C ASP A 448 63.85 -7.17 -143.70
N ASP A 449 62.52 -7.12 -143.60
CA ASP A 449 61.50 -7.97 -144.25
C ASP A 449 61.10 -9.38 -143.69
N THR A 450 59.79 -9.64 -143.80
CA THR A 450 58.98 -10.89 -143.69
C THR A 450 58.73 -11.69 -142.37
N GLY A 451 57.44 -12.00 -142.13
CA GLY A 451 56.91 -13.08 -141.27
C GLY A 451 56.60 -12.70 -139.82
N ASP A 452 55.37 -12.60 -139.30
CA ASP A 452 54.01 -13.10 -139.64
C ASP A 452 53.73 -14.60 -139.37
N LEU A 453 52.50 -14.91 -138.90
CA LEU A 453 51.99 -16.15 -138.26
C LEU A 453 52.52 -16.37 -136.82
N ASP A 454 51.76 -16.63 -135.74
CA ASP A 454 50.36 -17.06 -135.46
C ASP A 454 50.08 -18.59 -135.36
N LEU A 455 49.14 -18.93 -134.45
CA LEU A 455 48.46 -20.22 -134.17
C LEU A 455 49.18 -21.39 -133.47
N ASP A 456 48.72 -21.69 -132.24
CA ASP A 456 48.18 -22.99 -131.80
C ASP A 456 48.89 -24.30 -132.24
N ALA A 457 50.05 -24.62 -131.66
CA ALA A 457 50.77 -25.88 -131.96
C ALA A 457 51.27 -26.74 -130.78
N GLU A 458 51.21 -26.30 -129.51
CA GLU A 458 51.68 -27.10 -128.34
C GLU A 458 50.59 -27.49 -127.33
N LEU A 459 49.35 -27.70 -127.80
CA LEU A 459 48.29 -28.34 -127.02
C LEU A 459 48.28 -29.86 -127.29
N ASN A 460 49.14 -30.64 -126.60
CA ASN A 460 48.97 -32.10 -126.36
C ASN A 460 50.14 -32.72 -125.53
N ALA A 461 50.07 -32.73 -124.19
CA ALA A 461 50.99 -33.53 -123.34
C ALA A 461 50.48 -33.84 -121.90
N GLU A 462 49.18 -34.07 -121.70
CA GLU A 462 48.66 -34.76 -120.49
C GLU A 462 48.36 -36.25 -120.83
N PRO A 463 48.38 -37.22 -119.89
CA PRO A 463 48.76 -37.11 -118.46
C PRO A 463 49.71 -38.22 -117.94
N GLY A 464 50.40 -37.92 -116.82
CA GLY A 464 50.38 -38.82 -115.65
C GLY A 464 51.52 -39.83 -115.36
N SER A 465 51.44 -40.38 -114.14
CA SER A 465 52.14 -41.54 -113.55
C SER A 465 53.61 -41.44 -113.08
N ALA A 466 54.43 -40.49 -113.51
CA ALA A 466 55.84 -40.40 -113.03
C ALA A 466 55.98 -39.99 -111.54
N ALA A 467 55.06 -39.18 -111.01
CA ALA A 467 55.15 -38.65 -109.64
C ALA A 467 54.86 -39.69 -108.52
N ALA A 468 54.21 -40.81 -108.86
CA ALA A 468 53.76 -41.81 -107.87
C ALA A 468 54.92 -42.62 -107.25
N ALA A 469 55.98 -42.89 -108.02
CA ALA A 469 57.09 -43.74 -107.58
C ALA A 469 57.96 -43.09 -106.49
N ALA A 470 58.22 -41.78 -106.59
CA ALA A 470 59.02 -41.05 -105.60
C ALA A 470 58.30 -40.94 -104.24
N ALA A 471 56.98 -40.74 -104.26
CA ALA A 471 56.15 -40.66 -103.04
C ALA A 471 56.13 -41.99 -102.25
N ALA A 472 56.13 -43.14 -102.95
CA ALA A 472 56.07 -44.45 -102.34
C ALA A 472 57.31 -44.78 -101.47
N SER A 473 58.51 -44.36 -101.89
CA SER A 473 59.74 -44.61 -101.14
C SER A 473 59.76 -43.86 -99.80
N LEU A 474 59.41 -42.57 -99.80
CA LEU A 474 59.36 -41.73 -98.59
C LEU A 474 58.23 -42.14 -97.62
N ALA A 475 57.20 -42.84 -98.10
CA ALA A 475 56.14 -43.39 -97.27
C ALA A 475 56.58 -44.63 -96.48
N ALA A 476 57.43 -45.49 -97.07
CA ALA A 476 57.90 -46.72 -96.43
C ALA A 476 58.76 -46.44 -95.18
N GLU A 477 59.66 -45.46 -95.24
CA GLU A 477 60.51 -45.09 -94.09
C GLU A 477 59.68 -44.52 -92.92
N LYS A 478 58.62 -43.74 -93.22
CA LYS A 478 57.68 -43.22 -92.23
C LYS A 478 56.78 -44.30 -91.61
N ALA A 479 56.56 -45.42 -92.30
CA ALA A 479 55.79 -46.55 -91.76
C ALA A 479 56.58 -47.32 -90.68
N ALA A 480 57.88 -47.54 -90.88
CA ALA A 480 58.74 -48.23 -89.90
C ALA A 480 58.76 -47.52 -88.53
N LYS A 481 58.77 -46.18 -88.53
CA LYS A 481 58.85 -45.36 -87.31
C LYS A 481 57.51 -45.15 -86.59
N ARG A 482 56.40 -45.71 -87.09
CA ARG A 482 55.07 -45.69 -86.45
C ARG A 482 54.70 -46.99 -85.70
N ARG A 483 55.53 -48.03 -85.73
CA ARG A 483 55.22 -49.35 -85.13
C ARG A 483 55.67 -49.51 -83.66
N SER A 484 55.99 -48.41 -82.97
CA SER A 484 56.45 -48.41 -81.56
C SER A 484 55.50 -47.77 -80.54
N LEU A 485 54.37 -47.18 -80.96
CA LEU A 485 53.31 -46.72 -80.05
C LEU A 485 51.94 -47.26 -80.48
N ALA A 486 51.47 -48.28 -79.77
CA ALA A 486 50.07 -48.70 -79.79
C ALA A 486 49.24 -47.76 -78.88
N PRO A 487 47.93 -47.57 -79.15
CA PRO A 487 47.14 -46.55 -78.47
C PRO A 487 46.71 -46.96 -77.06
N VAL A 488 47.26 -46.31 -76.04
CA VAL A 488 46.57 -46.16 -74.76
C VAL A 488 45.66 -44.93 -74.87
N GLN A 489 44.34 -45.14 -74.80
CA GLN A 489 43.36 -44.06 -74.73
C GLN A 489 43.34 -43.46 -73.31
N SER A 490 44.39 -42.70 -72.97
CA SER A 490 44.32 -41.78 -71.83
C SER A 490 43.32 -40.66 -72.13
N ALA A 491 42.72 -40.10 -71.08
CA ALA A 491 41.89 -38.91 -71.17
C ALA A 491 42.63 -37.75 -71.87
N ASP A 492 43.96 -37.67 -71.67
CA ASP A 492 44.83 -36.67 -72.29
C ASP A 492 44.75 -36.68 -73.82
N ASN A 493 44.58 -37.85 -74.46
CA ASN A 493 44.44 -37.93 -75.93
C ASN A 493 43.10 -37.36 -76.41
N ILE A 494 42.02 -37.51 -75.63
CA ILE A 494 40.71 -36.94 -75.95
C ILE A 494 40.73 -35.43 -75.71
N VAL A 495 41.33 -34.98 -74.60
CA VAL A 495 41.53 -33.56 -74.28
C VAL A 495 42.44 -32.90 -75.33
N LEU A 496 43.52 -33.55 -75.78
CA LEU A 496 44.37 -33.04 -76.86
C LEU A 496 43.64 -32.96 -78.21
N GLN A 497 42.75 -33.90 -78.52
CA GLN A 497 41.91 -33.83 -79.72
C GLN A 497 40.85 -32.72 -79.63
N GLN A 498 40.23 -32.52 -78.46
CA GLN A 498 39.33 -31.38 -78.22
C GLN A 498 40.07 -30.05 -78.28
N ASN A 499 41.25 -29.94 -77.67
CA ASN A 499 42.09 -28.74 -77.72
C ASN A 499 42.59 -28.46 -79.15
N LEU A 500 42.93 -29.48 -79.94
CA LEU A 500 43.23 -29.33 -81.37
C LEU A 500 42.02 -28.84 -82.16
N SER A 501 40.82 -29.36 -81.89
CA SER A 501 39.57 -28.91 -82.51
C SER A 501 39.21 -27.46 -82.15
N ILE A 502 39.41 -27.08 -80.88
CA ILE A 502 39.24 -25.70 -80.40
C ILE A 502 40.30 -24.78 -81.02
N ALA A 503 41.54 -25.26 -81.18
CA ALA A 503 42.63 -24.51 -81.81
C ALA A 503 42.43 -24.34 -83.32
N THR A 504 41.97 -25.35 -84.07
CA THR A 504 41.64 -25.18 -85.49
C THR A 504 40.40 -24.31 -85.69
N ALA A 505 39.41 -24.40 -84.79
CA ALA A 505 38.26 -23.49 -84.80
C ALA A 505 38.62 -22.06 -84.38
N SER A 506 39.62 -21.84 -83.51
CA SER A 506 40.11 -20.50 -83.20
C SER A 506 41.00 -19.95 -84.31
N ILE A 507 41.85 -20.77 -84.93
CA ILE A 507 42.62 -20.41 -86.14
C ILE A 507 41.67 -20.01 -87.26
N ALA A 508 40.66 -20.81 -87.60
CA ALA A 508 39.69 -20.44 -88.65
C ALA A 508 38.94 -19.14 -88.35
N ARG A 509 38.61 -18.86 -87.08
CA ARG A 509 38.03 -17.57 -86.65
C ARG A 509 39.03 -16.41 -86.69
N LEU A 510 40.32 -16.67 -86.48
CA LEU A 510 41.38 -15.67 -86.58
C LEU A 510 41.74 -15.40 -88.04
N GLU A 511 41.76 -16.41 -88.89
CA GLU A 511 41.87 -16.29 -90.36
C GLU A 511 40.69 -15.48 -90.91
N GLN A 512 39.46 -15.80 -90.50
CA GLN A 512 38.29 -15.01 -90.88
C GLN A 512 38.39 -13.57 -90.36
N LYS A 513 38.72 -13.34 -89.08
CA LYS A 513 38.95 -11.98 -88.55
C LYS A 513 40.10 -11.25 -89.25
N CYS A 514 41.14 -11.95 -89.70
CA CYS A 514 42.22 -11.35 -90.48
C CYS A 514 41.77 -11.01 -91.91
N LEU A 515 40.88 -11.79 -92.51
CA LEU A 515 40.24 -11.44 -93.79
C LEU A 515 39.29 -10.26 -93.63
N ASP A 516 38.47 -10.24 -92.58
CA ASP A 516 37.59 -9.11 -92.22
C ASP A 516 38.42 -7.84 -91.99
N LEU A 517 39.46 -7.91 -91.15
CA LEU A 517 40.39 -6.81 -90.91
C LEU A 517 41.18 -6.42 -92.16
N LEU A 518 41.49 -7.34 -93.07
CA LEU A 518 42.13 -7.00 -94.35
C LEU A 518 41.14 -6.34 -95.30
N GLN A 519 39.86 -6.69 -95.31
CA GLN A 519 38.81 -5.96 -96.03
C GLN A 519 38.59 -4.57 -95.43
N GLU A 520 38.54 -4.43 -94.10
CA GLU A 520 38.47 -3.13 -93.43
C GLU A 520 39.72 -2.28 -93.70
N ASN A 521 40.92 -2.86 -93.65
CA ASN A 521 42.15 -2.14 -93.99
C ASN A 521 42.27 -1.85 -95.49
N LEU A 522 41.67 -2.64 -96.39
CA LEU A 522 41.58 -2.33 -97.82
C LEU A 522 40.55 -1.21 -98.07
N GLY A 523 39.42 -1.21 -97.37
CA GLY A 523 38.45 -0.12 -97.42
C GLY A 523 39.02 1.19 -96.87
N LEU A 524 39.69 1.15 -95.71
CA LEU A 524 40.38 2.29 -95.12
C LEU A 524 41.56 2.75 -95.98
N LYS A 525 42.29 1.85 -96.64
CA LYS A 525 43.34 2.23 -97.61
C LYS A 525 42.78 2.84 -98.88
N ALA A 526 41.72 2.29 -99.46
CA ALA A 526 41.04 2.92 -100.60
C ALA A 526 40.57 4.33 -100.24
N VAL A 527 39.99 4.52 -99.05
CA VAL A 527 39.59 5.83 -98.51
C VAL A 527 40.76 6.76 -98.16
N LEU A 528 41.99 6.26 -98.07
CA LEU A 528 43.22 7.04 -97.89
C LEU A 528 44.00 7.28 -99.19
N GLU A 529 43.86 6.39 -100.19
CA GLU A 529 44.51 6.46 -101.50
C GLU A 529 43.67 7.27 -102.52
N ASP A 530 42.33 7.26 -102.41
CA ASP A 530 41.41 8.24 -103.03
C ASP A 530 41.47 9.59 -102.28
N GLY A 531 42.66 10.17 -102.20
CA GLY A 531 42.98 11.39 -101.44
C GLY A 531 42.46 12.71 -102.04
N ASP A 532 41.23 12.77 -102.58
CA ASP A 532 40.63 13.98 -103.19
C ASP A 532 39.60 14.69 -102.30
N GLY A 533 40.00 15.01 -101.06
CA GLY A 533 39.56 16.21 -100.32
C GLY A 533 38.06 16.42 -100.01
N LYS A 534 37.19 15.38 -100.03
CA LYS A 534 35.72 15.55 -99.95
C LYS A 534 34.99 14.61 -98.96
N SER A 535 35.65 14.11 -97.91
CA SER A 535 35.12 13.06 -97.03
C SER A 535 35.23 13.36 -95.51
N GLU A 536 34.87 14.58 -95.09
CA GLU A 536 34.95 15.01 -93.67
C GLU A 536 34.01 14.25 -92.69
N HIS A 537 33.02 13.51 -93.21
CA HIS A 537 31.94 12.90 -92.43
C HIS A 537 32.33 12.02 -91.22
N PRO A 538 33.42 11.21 -91.23
CA PRO A 538 33.80 10.42 -90.06
C PRO A 538 34.21 11.29 -88.86
N PHE A 539 34.94 12.38 -89.11
CA PHE A 539 35.35 13.33 -88.08
C PHE A 539 34.18 14.22 -87.67
N GLU A 540 33.36 14.69 -88.62
CA GLU A 540 32.10 15.37 -88.30
C GLU A 540 31.20 14.53 -87.38
N HIS A 541 31.08 13.22 -87.61
CA HIS A 541 30.23 12.36 -86.80
C HIS A 541 30.79 12.23 -85.37
N GLN A 542 32.11 12.21 -85.21
CA GLN A 542 32.76 12.20 -83.89
C GLN A 542 32.63 13.54 -83.16
N THR A 543 32.79 14.68 -83.84
CA THR A 543 32.55 16.01 -83.22
C THR A 543 31.08 16.22 -82.87
N LYS A 544 30.15 15.90 -83.78
CA LYS A 544 28.70 15.94 -83.51
C LYS A 544 28.30 15.01 -82.35
N ARG A 545 29.01 13.89 -82.16
CA ARG A 545 28.80 12.99 -81.01
C ARG A 545 29.36 13.59 -79.71
N LEU A 546 30.56 14.18 -79.72
CA LEU A 546 31.11 14.88 -78.56
C LEU A 546 30.23 16.06 -78.16
N GLU A 547 29.83 16.91 -79.11
CA GLU A 547 28.87 17.98 -78.89
C GLU A 547 27.55 17.49 -78.29
N SER A 548 27.05 16.31 -78.69
CA SER A 548 25.84 15.73 -78.09
C SER A 548 26.06 15.30 -76.64
N LEU A 549 27.23 14.76 -76.30
CA LEU A 549 27.59 14.35 -74.95
C LEU A 549 27.90 15.55 -74.04
N GLU A 550 28.53 16.61 -74.57
CA GLU A 550 28.72 17.89 -73.88
C GLU A 550 27.36 18.53 -73.57
N LYS A 551 26.45 18.59 -74.55
CA LYS A 551 25.08 19.07 -74.34
C LYS A 551 24.31 18.21 -73.34
N GLU A 552 24.44 16.88 -73.38
CA GLU A 552 23.86 15.97 -72.37
C GLU A 552 24.43 16.22 -70.96
N MET A 553 25.74 16.51 -70.83
CA MET A 553 26.37 16.84 -69.55
C MET A 553 25.92 18.21 -69.02
N ASP A 554 25.86 19.24 -69.86
CA ASP A 554 25.32 20.55 -69.50
C ASP A 554 23.84 20.46 -69.09
N ASP A 555 23.05 19.66 -69.80
CA ASP A 555 21.65 19.36 -69.44
C ASP A 555 21.54 18.68 -68.07
N VAL A 556 22.45 17.76 -67.74
CA VAL A 556 22.50 17.07 -66.44
C VAL A 556 22.98 18.01 -65.33
N LEU A 557 23.95 18.89 -65.60
CA LEU A 557 24.40 19.93 -64.66
C LEU A 557 23.32 20.99 -64.41
N ALA A 558 22.56 21.37 -65.44
CA ALA A 558 21.39 22.24 -65.32
C ALA A 558 20.28 21.59 -64.46
N LYS A 559 19.97 20.31 -64.70
CA LYS A 559 19.00 19.55 -63.90
C LYS A 559 19.47 19.35 -62.45
N TYR A 560 20.77 19.13 -62.23
CA TYR A 560 21.36 19.01 -60.91
C TYR A 560 21.30 20.34 -60.14
N THR A 561 21.71 21.45 -60.76
CA THR A 561 21.65 22.78 -60.12
C THR A 561 20.21 23.22 -59.83
N ALA A 562 19.26 22.93 -60.73
CA ALA A 562 17.83 23.12 -60.48
C ALA A 562 17.36 22.31 -59.26
N ALA A 563 17.60 20.99 -59.22
CA ALA A 563 17.22 20.13 -58.09
C ALA A 563 17.89 20.53 -56.76
N VAL A 564 19.13 21.04 -56.79
CA VAL A 564 19.81 21.59 -55.61
C VAL A 564 19.14 22.90 -55.14
N SER A 565 18.68 23.75 -56.06
CA SER A 565 17.94 24.97 -55.70
C SER A 565 16.55 24.66 -55.12
N GLU A 566 15.81 23.73 -55.72
CA GLU A 566 14.53 23.24 -55.19
C GLU A 566 14.71 22.61 -53.79
N ALA A 567 15.76 21.80 -53.59
CA ALA A 567 16.09 21.24 -52.29
C ALA A 567 16.49 22.30 -51.24
N ALA A 568 17.10 23.41 -51.66
CA ALA A 568 17.43 24.53 -50.78
C ALA A 568 16.17 25.34 -50.38
N ASP A 569 15.25 25.58 -51.31
CA ASP A 569 14.01 26.31 -51.02
C ASP A 569 13.00 25.45 -50.26
N LEU A 570 12.92 24.14 -50.51
CA LEU A 570 12.16 23.20 -49.66
C LEU A 570 12.71 23.17 -48.22
N ARG A 571 14.04 23.23 -48.03
CA ARG A 571 14.64 23.35 -46.68
C ARG A 571 14.25 24.66 -46.00
N ARG A 572 14.31 25.80 -46.71
CA ARG A 572 13.86 27.10 -46.17
C ARG A 572 12.39 27.09 -45.78
N LEU A 573 11.51 26.53 -46.61
CA LEU A 573 10.08 26.41 -46.33
C LEU A 573 9.81 25.51 -45.12
N LEU A 574 10.57 24.42 -44.97
CA LEU A 574 10.49 23.53 -43.81
C LEU A 574 10.97 24.24 -42.53
N GLU A 575 12.13 24.91 -42.57
CA GLU A 575 12.68 25.69 -41.45
C GLU A 575 11.75 26.85 -41.02
N MET A 576 11.11 27.53 -41.98
CA MET A 576 10.07 28.53 -41.70
C MET A 576 8.82 27.91 -41.07
N SER A 577 8.38 26.74 -41.54
CA SER A 577 7.23 26.00 -41.00
C SER A 577 7.50 25.49 -39.58
N GLU A 578 8.70 24.97 -39.31
CA GLU A 578 9.13 24.56 -37.97
C GLU A 578 9.23 25.74 -37.01
N SER A 579 9.77 26.88 -37.46
CA SER A 579 9.82 28.12 -36.68
C SER A 579 8.41 28.66 -36.34
N GLN A 580 7.47 28.61 -37.29
CA GLN A 580 6.07 28.99 -37.06
C GLN A 580 5.39 28.01 -36.08
N ALA A 581 5.52 26.71 -36.29
CA ALA A 581 4.96 25.69 -35.40
C ALA A 581 5.58 25.74 -33.99
N TYR A 582 6.84 26.14 -33.85
CA TYR A 582 7.47 26.39 -32.55
C TYR A 582 6.87 27.63 -31.87
N GLY A 583 6.69 28.73 -32.60
CA GLY A 583 6.06 29.95 -32.08
C GLY A 583 4.59 29.76 -31.68
N GLU A 584 3.81 28.99 -32.45
CA GLU A 584 2.43 28.62 -32.12
C GLU A 584 2.37 27.71 -30.89
N ARG A 585 3.29 26.73 -30.77
CA ARG A 585 3.40 25.90 -29.57
C ARG A 585 3.78 26.74 -28.35
N GLN A 586 4.75 27.64 -28.48
CA GLN A 586 5.22 28.49 -27.38
C GLN A 586 4.12 29.43 -26.90
N THR A 587 3.45 30.16 -27.80
CA THR A 587 2.32 31.05 -27.46
C THR A 587 1.13 30.28 -26.87
N SER A 588 0.85 29.07 -27.35
CA SER A 588 -0.14 28.16 -26.76
C SER A 588 0.25 27.71 -25.34
N THR A 589 1.51 27.37 -25.10
CA THR A 589 2.00 27.05 -23.74
C THR A 589 1.98 28.26 -22.81
N ASP A 590 2.35 29.46 -23.28
CA ASP A 590 2.32 30.69 -22.50
C ASP A 590 0.88 31.09 -22.14
N ALA A 591 -0.07 30.92 -23.07
CA ALA A 591 -1.50 31.10 -22.80
C ALA A 591 -2.03 30.09 -21.77
N ALA A 592 -1.62 28.83 -21.85
CA ALA A 592 -1.98 27.80 -20.86
C ALA A 592 -1.36 28.08 -19.48
N ILE A 593 -0.11 28.58 -19.43
CA ILE A 593 0.57 29.00 -18.21
C ILE A 593 -0.13 30.24 -17.60
N ALA A 594 -0.51 31.23 -18.40
CA ALA A 594 -1.27 32.38 -17.96
C ALA A 594 -2.63 31.97 -17.37
N GLN A 595 -3.39 31.15 -18.09
CA GLN A 595 -4.68 30.62 -17.61
C GLN A 595 -4.54 29.82 -16.30
N ASN A 596 -3.44 29.08 -16.12
CA ASN A 596 -3.16 28.37 -14.87
C ASN A 596 -2.72 29.30 -13.73
N ARG A 597 -1.99 30.38 -14.00
CA ARG A 597 -1.70 31.44 -13.01
C ARG A 597 -2.98 32.13 -12.55
N ASP A 598 -3.92 32.40 -13.45
CA ASP A 598 -5.19 33.04 -13.07
C ASP A 598 -6.13 32.07 -12.32
N ARG A 599 -6.11 30.78 -12.65
CA ARG A 599 -6.72 29.73 -11.81
C ARG A 599 -6.08 29.67 -10.42
N GLN A 600 -4.76 29.80 -10.30
CA GLN A 600 -4.05 29.81 -9.01
C GLN A 600 -4.48 31.02 -8.15
N LYS A 601 -4.49 32.24 -8.72
CA LYS A 601 -5.03 33.43 -8.03
C LYS A 601 -6.46 33.22 -7.55
N TYR A 602 -7.34 32.69 -8.40
CA TYR A 602 -8.73 32.43 -8.04
C TYR A 602 -8.87 31.36 -6.94
N ILE A 603 -8.00 30.35 -6.91
CA ILE A 603 -7.93 29.38 -5.81
C ILE A 603 -7.40 30.04 -4.52
N GLU A 604 -6.41 30.91 -4.61
CA GLU A 604 -5.86 31.67 -3.46
C GLU A 604 -6.91 32.63 -2.87
N GLU A 605 -7.69 33.29 -3.71
CA GLU A 605 -8.77 34.20 -3.32
C GLU A 605 -10.00 33.44 -2.76
N LEU A 606 -10.36 32.30 -3.36
CA LEU A 606 -11.32 31.39 -2.73
C LEU A 606 -10.82 30.91 -1.35
N GLN A 607 -9.50 30.70 -1.19
CA GLN A 607 -8.95 30.34 0.12
C GLN A 607 -8.91 31.51 1.11
N THR A 608 -8.66 32.76 0.70
CA THR A 608 -8.78 33.91 1.62
C THR A 608 -10.23 34.06 2.08
N GLN A 609 -11.19 34.03 1.15
CA GLN A 609 -12.63 34.04 1.47
C GLN A 609 -13.03 32.89 2.40
N LEU A 610 -12.51 31.67 2.20
CA LEU A 610 -12.78 30.53 3.11
C LEU A 610 -12.10 30.70 4.48
N ARG A 611 -10.90 31.32 4.55
CA ARG A 611 -10.24 31.67 5.82
C ARG A 611 -11.01 32.77 6.57
N GLU A 612 -11.54 33.76 5.86
CA GLU A 612 -12.38 34.85 6.36
C GLU A 612 -13.74 34.35 6.84
N HIS A 613 -14.44 33.53 6.05
CA HIS A 613 -15.67 32.87 6.51
C HIS A 613 -15.40 31.99 7.74
N ARG A 614 -14.24 31.32 7.82
CA ARG A 614 -13.83 30.58 9.02
C ARG A 614 -13.42 31.47 10.19
N SER A 615 -12.95 32.71 10.00
CA SER A 615 -12.67 33.64 11.11
C SER A 615 -13.95 34.33 11.58
N LEU A 616 -14.82 34.77 10.66
CA LEU A 616 -16.16 35.28 10.93
C LEU A 616 -17.03 34.24 11.64
N LEU A 617 -17.04 32.99 11.19
CA LEU A 617 -17.75 31.90 11.89
C LEU A 617 -17.16 31.63 13.27
N ARG A 618 -15.83 31.63 13.43
CA ARG A 618 -15.21 31.49 14.77
C ARG A 618 -15.52 32.67 15.68
N HIS A 619 -15.58 33.90 15.17
CA HIS A 619 -15.97 35.08 15.95
C HIS A 619 -17.47 35.04 16.30
N ALA A 620 -18.33 34.66 15.35
CA ALA A 620 -19.76 34.50 15.60
C ALA A 620 -20.01 33.42 16.66
N LEU A 621 -19.36 32.26 16.54
CA LEU A 621 -19.41 31.20 17.53
C LEU A 621 -18.81 31.64 18.87
N LEU A 622 -17.66 32.31 18.94
CA LEU A 622 -17.14 32.86 20.21
C LEU A 622 -18.12 33.85 20.85
N SER A 623 -18.77 34.71 20.06
CA SER A 623 -19.73 35.69 20.57
C SER A 623 -21.03 35.03 21.07
N ALA A 624 -21.53 34.03 20.35
CA ALA A 624 -22.69 33.24 20.76
C ALA A 624 -22.36 32.36 21.98
N GLU A 625 -21.21 31.72 21.99
CA GLU A 625 -20.69 30.93 23.10
C GLU A 625 -20.39 31.81 24.32
N SER A 626 -19.99 33.09 24.16
CA SER A 626 -19.91 34.03 25.28
C SER A 626 -21.29 34.44 25.79
N LEU A 627 -22.29 34.61 24.92
CA LEU A 627 -23.68 34.87 25.29
C LEU A 627 -24.38 33.69 25.96
N VAL A 628 -23.90 32.46 25.70
CA VAL A 628 -24.41 31.19 26.28
C VAL A 628 -23.60 30.78 27.52
N LYS A 629 -22.33 31.19 27.63
CA LYS A 629 -21.50 31.02 28.85
C LYS A 629 -21.72 32.11 29.89
N GLN A 630 -22.27 33.27 29.53
CA GLN A 630 -22.98 34.10 30.48
C GLN A 630 -24.18 33.29 31.00
N PRO A 631 -24.24 32.92 32.29
CA PRO A 631 -25.39 32.20 32.82
C PRO A 631 -26.67 33.00 32.57
N GLU A 632 -27.77 32.33 32.24
CA GLU A 632 -29.06 33.02 32.05
C GLU A 632 -29.43 33.86 33.28
N GLU A 633 -29.09 33.39 34.48
CA GLU A 633 -29.26 34.12 35.74
C GLU A 633 -28.49 35.44 35.79
N LEU A 634 -27.28 35.47 35.25
CA LEU A 634 -26.40 36.64 35.24
C LEU A 634 -26.87 37.66 34.21
N ARG A 635 -27.29 37.19 33.01
CA ARG A 635 -27.93 38.04 32.00
C ARG A 635 -29.27 38.59 32.48
N LYS A 636 -30.14 37.75 33.06
CA LYS A 636 -31.39 38.17 33.70
C LYS A 636 -31.12 39.12 34.86
N ALA A 637 -30.05 38.93 35.63
CA ALA A 637 -29.65 39.87 36.69
C ALA A 637 -29.17 41.22 36.15
N GLU A 638 -28.45 41.28 35.03
CA GLU A 638 -28.09 42.53 34.36
C GLU A 638 -29.33 43.25 33.79
N GLU A 639 -30.23 42.51 33.14
CA GLU A 639 -31.53 43.01 32.65
C GLU A 639 -32.40 43.53 33.83
N TYR A 640 -32.54 42.76 34.92
CA TYR A 640 -33.20 43.18 36.16
C TYR A 640 -32.49 44.35 36.85
N ARG A 641 -31.16 44.47 36.76
CA ARG A 641 -30.42 45.61 37.34
C ARG A 641 -30.74 46.89 36.58
N ILE A 642 -30.77 46.85 35.25
CA ILE A 642 -31.17 47.99 34.41
C ILE A 642 -32.62 48.39 34.73
N ILE A 643 -33.54 47.41 34.78
CA ILE A 643 -34.95 47.66 35.13
C ILE A 643 -35.07 48.23 36.54
N ARG A 644 -34.34 47.71 37.54
CA ARG A 644 -34.30 48.28 38.90
C ARG A 644 -33.77 49.71 38.91
N GLN A 645 -32.67 49.99 38.21
CA GLN A 645 -32.10 51.34 38.14
C GLN A 645 -33.09 52.35 37.50
N GLN A 646 -33.85 51.93 36.49
CA GLN A 646 -34.93 52.75 35.90
C GLN A 646 -36.10 52.95 36.87
N LEU A 647 -36.54 51.89 37.57
CA LEU A 647 -37.60 51.99 38.59
C LEU A 647 -37.18 52.81 39.82
N GLU A 648 -35.90 52.76 40.21
CA GLU A 648 -35.34 53.58 41.29
C GLU A 648 -35.23 55.05 40.89
N ALA A 649 -34.85 55.36 39.64
CA ALA A 649 -34.87 56.72 39.11
C ALA A 649 -36.29 57.32 39.11
N VAL A 650 -37.30 56.55 38.69
CA VAL A 650 -38.72 56.94 38.77
C VAL A 650 -39.17 57.10 40.23
N ARG A 651 -38.77 56.20 41.14
CA ARG A 651 -39.15 56.23 42.56
C ARG A 651 -38.47 57.35 43.36
N ALA A 652 -37.28 57.80 42.94
CA ALA A 652 -36.55 58.90 43.58
C ALA A 652 -37.01 60.29 43.11
N ALA A 653 -37.83 60.38 42.06
CA ALA A 653 -38.34 61.65 41.56
C ALA A 653 -39.38 62.27 42.53
N PRO A 654 -39.28 63.57 42.87
CA PRO A 654 -40.28 64.23 43.71
C PRO A 654 -41.62 64.36 42.97
N ALA A 655 -42.72 64.37 43.72
CA ALA A 655 -44.09 64.27 43.19
C ALA A 655 -44.52 65.38 42.21
N ALA A 656 -43.76 66.49 42.10
CA ALA A 656 -43.99 67.55 41.12
C ALA A 656 -43.24 67.37 39.78
N GLY A 657 -42.44 66.30 39.64
CA GLY A 657 -41.66 66.00 38.42
C GLY A 657 -41.66 64.53 38.00
N ALA A 658 -42.23 63.61 38.80
CA ALA A 658 -42.25 62.18 38.51
C ALA A 658 -42.90 61.83 37.15
N GLU A 659 -43.94 62.55 36.74
CA GLU A 659 -44.62 62.34 35.46
C GLU A 659 -43.67 62.52 34.26
N LYS A 660 -42.85 63.58 34.27
CA LYS A 660 -41.82 63.81 33.23
C LYS A 660 -40.70 62.78 33.26
N VAL A 661 -40.26 62.35 34.45
CA VAL A 661 -39.23 61.29 34.56
C VAL A 661 -39.76 59.95 34.02
N VAL A 662 -41.06 59.69 34.13
CA VAL A 662 -41.72 58.54 33.48
C VAL A 662 -41.81 58.73 31.97
N GLU A 663 -42.18 59.92 31.47
CA GLU A 663 -42.18 60.22 30.02
C GLU A 663 -40.78 60.07 29.40
N ASP A 664 -39.75 60.71 29.98
CA ASP A 664 -38.36 60.62 29.51
C ASP A 664 -37.84 59.17 29.53
N SER A 665 -38.20 58.39 30.55
CA SER A 665 -37.84 56.97 30.65
C SER A 665 -38.57 56.10 29.62
N ALA A 666 -39.85 56.39 29.35
CA ALA A 666 -40.65 55.70 28.36
C ALA A 666 -40.18 56.02 26.93
N LEU A 667 -39.82 57.27 26.65
CA LEU A 667 -39.20 57.70 25.39
C LEU A 667 -37.85 57.00 25.18
N SER A 668 -36.97 57.01 26.19
CA SER A 668 -35.66 56.33 26.11
C SER A 668 -35.79 54.81 25.90
N LEU A 669 -36.81 54.16 26.49
CA LEU A 669 -37.13 52.76 26.20
C LEU A 669 -37.69 52.56 24.78
N THR A 670 -38.51 53.49 24.29
CA THR A 670 -39.09 53.45 22.94
C THR A 670 -38.02 53.60 21.87
N ASP A 671 -37.16 54.63 21.96
CA ASP A 671 -36.00 54.84 21.08
C ASP A 671 -35.10 53.60 21.01
N ARG A 672 -34.90 52.93 22.15
CA ARG A 672 -34.07 51.73 22.26
C ARG A 672 -34.75 50.50 21.66
N ILE A 673 -36.09 50.41 21.73
CA ILE A 673 -36.88 49.37 21.05
C ILE A 673 -36.91 49.61 19.54
N GLU A 674 -36.98 50.87 19.08
CA GLU A 674 -36.96 51.20 17.65
C GLU A 674 -35.57 50.98 17.05
N SER A 675 -34.50 51.45 17.70
CA SER A 675 -33.13 51.18 17.27
C SER A 675 -32.79 49.68 17.21
N THR A 676 -33.32 48.87 18.14
CA THR A 676 -33.14 47.41 18.07
C THR A 676 -33.99 46.75 16.99
N ARG A 677 -35.21 47.25 16.71
CA ARG A 677 -36.02 46.82 15.55
C ARG A 677 -35.33 47.14 14.22
N ASP A 678 -34.75 48.33 14.06
CA ASP A 678 -34.00 48.71 12.87
C ASP A 678 -32.78 47.81 12.64
N LEU A 679 -32.03 47.50 13.71
CA LEU A 679 -30.92 46.56 13.63
C LEU A 679 -31.40 45.15 13.23
N VAL A 680 -32.52 44.67 13.76
CA VAL A 680 -33.12 43.38 13.36
C VAL A 680 -33.55 43.40 11.89
N ALA A 681 -34.23 44.47 11.43
CA ALA A 681 -34.66 44.61 10.05
C ALA A 681 -33.46 44.65 9.07
N GLN A 682 -32.35 45.30 9.44
CA GLN A 682 -31.10 45.26 8.68
C GLN A 682 -30.50 43.86 8.62
N LYS A 683 -30.50 43.09 9.73
CA LYS A 683 -30.01 41.70 9.73
C LYS A 683 -30.91 40.78 8.90
N GLU A 684 -32.23 40.91 8.98
CA GLU A 684 -33.16 40.17 8.13
C GLU A 684 -32.92 40.43 6.64
N LYS A 685 -32.67 41.69 6.25
CA LYS A 685 -32.37 42.04 4.86
C LYS A 685 -31.11 41.32 4.36
N ILE A 686 -30.04 41.31 5.17
CA ILE A 686 -28.79 40.62 4.86
C ILE A 686 -29.00 39.10 4.74
N ILE A 687 -29.84 38.50 5.59
CA ILE A 687 -30.21 37.07 5.50
C ILE A 687 -30.93 36.79 4.17
N LYS A 688 -31.95 37.59 3.82
CA LYS A 688 -32.71 37.46 2.57
C LYS A 688 -31.82 37.62 1.33
N GLU A 689 -30.87 38.54 1.35
CA GLU A 689 -29.87 38.70 0.28
C GLU A 689 -28.92 37.49 0.16
N ASN A 690 -28.50 36.89 1.29
CA ASN A 690 -27.61 35.73 1.29
C ASN A 690 -28.33 34.43 0.90
N GLU A 691 -29.60 34.26 1.25
CA GLU A 691 -30.45 33.20 0.70
C GLU A 691 -30.57 33.29 -0.82
N GLY A 692 -30.71 34.50 -1.37
CA GLY A 692 -30.73 34.72 -2.83
C GLY A 692 -29.46 34.22 -3.51
N LYS A 693 -28.29 34.58 -2.96
CA LYS A 693 -26.97 34.14 -3.45
C LYS A 693 -26.79 32.62 -3.35
N LEU A 694 -27.28 31.99 -2.28
CA LEU A 694 -27.27 30.53 -2.15
C LEU A 694 -28.15 29.86 -3.22
N LYS A 695 -29.35 30.40 -3.46
CA LYS A 695 -30.29 29.87 -4.47
C LYS A 695 -29.78 30.03 -5.91
N SER A 696 -28.99 31.06 -6.23
CA SER A 696 -28.30 31.14 -7.53
C SER A 696 -27.14 30.15 -7.64
N LEU A 697 -26.29 30.05 -6.61
CA LEU A 697 -25.13 29.13 -6.62
C LEU A 697 -25.54 27.66 -6.72
N THR A 698 -26.63 27.23 -6.06
CA THR A 698 -27.15 25.86 -6.23
C THR A 698 -27.72 25.64 -7.63
N SER A 699 -28.41 26.63 -8.21
CA SER A 699 -28.89 26.55 -9.60
C SER A 699 -27.76 26.40 -10.61
N ASP A 700 -26.65 27.12 -10.42
CA ASP A 700 -25.50 27.07 -11.33
C ASP A 700 -24.66 25.79 -11.16
N LEU A 701 -24.53 25.28 -9.93
CA LEU A 701 -23.98 23.94 -9.68
C LEU A 701 -24.84 22.83 -10.31
N GLU A 702 -26.17 22.96 -10.29
CA GLU A 702 -27.05 22.04 -11.01
C GLU A 702 -26.89 22.11 -12.53
N LYS A 703 -26.75 23.32 -13.10
CA LYS A 703 -26.49 23.49 -14.55
C LYS A 703 -25.16 22.85 -14.94
N ALA A 704 -24.10 23.11 -14.19
CA ALA A 704 -22.78 22.51 -14.41
C ALA A 704 -22.81 20.98 -14.30
N ARG A 705 -23.51 20.45 -13.28
CA ARG A 705 -23.68 18.99 -13.09
C ARG A 705 -24.50 18.34 -14.20
N LYS A 706 -25.53 19.02 -14.72
CA LYS A 706 -26.33 18.54 -15.86
C LYS A 706 -25.50 18.57 -17.14
N ALA A 707 -24.78 19.66 -17.42
CA ALA A 707 -23.87 19.76 -18.57
C ALA A 707 -22.79 18.66 -18.58
N ALA A 708 -22.18 18.37 -17.42
CA ALA A 708 -21.22 17.28 -17.25
C ALA A 708 -21.84 15.88 -17.45
N ALA A 709 -23.13 15.71 -17.17
CA ALA A 709 -23.85 14.46 -17.39
C ALA A 709 -24.36 14.28 -18.84
N THR A 710 -24.54 15.37 -19.60
CA THR A 710 -24.96 15.36 -21.01
C THR A 710 -23.82 15.35 -22.01
N ALA A 711 -22.57 15.49 -21.57
CA ALA A 711 -21.40 15.29 -22.43
C ALA A 711 -21.38 13.83 -22.93
N PRO A 712 -21.31 13.57 -24.24
CA PRO A 712 -21.28 12.21 -24.75
C PRO A 712 -19.99 11.51 -24.28
N SER A 713 -20.16 10.37 -23.59
CA SER A 713 -19.04 9.47 -23.29
C SER A 713 -18.41 9.02 -24.61
N SER A 714 -17.27 9.61 -24.96
CA SER A 714 -16.48 9.32 -26.16
C SER A 714 -16.37 7.81 -26.42
N GLU A 715 -16.39 7.42 -27.69
CA GLU A 715 -16.38 6.02 -28.13
C GLU A 715 -15.12 5.28 -27.65
N LEU A 716 -13.99 6.00 -27.54
CA LEU A 716 -12.76 5.58 -26.87
C LEU A 716 -13.00 5.04 -25.44
N ALA A 717 -13.97 5.59 -24.70
CA ALA A 717 -14.32 5.16 -23.33
C ALA A 717 -15.29 3.96 -23.29
N LYS A 718 -15.62 3.38 -24.45
CA LYS A 718 -16.25 2.06 -24.60
C LYS A 718 -15.20 1.04 -25.10
N GLU A 719 -14.48 1.37 -26.16
CA GLU A 719 -13.42 0.53 -26.73
C GLU A 719 -12.38 0.13 -25.67
N THR A 720 -11.86 1.11 -24.92
CA THR A 720 -10.91 0.83 -23.82
C THR A 720 -11.49 -0.01 -22.67
N LYS A 721 -12.81 -0.11 -22.51
CA LYS A 721 -13.43 -1.03 -21.53
C LYS A 721 -13.48 -2.44 -22.08
N GLU A 722 -13.81 -2.60 -23.35
CA GLU A 722 -13.88 -3.89 -24.03
C GLU A 722 -12.48 -4.52 -24.15
N GLU A 723 -11.45 -3.75 -24.51
CA GLU A 723 -10.05 -4.17 -24.44
C GLU A 723 -9.62 -4.56 -23.02
N LEU A 724 -10.01 -3.79 -22.00
CA LEU A 724 -9.71 -4.13 -20.60
C LEU A 724 -10.41 -5.42 -20.14
N GLU A 725 -11.57 -5.79 -20.69
CA GLU A 725 -12.20 -7.10 -20.39
C GLU A 725 -11.54 -8.26 -21.13
N ILE A 726 -11.06 -8.04 -22.36
CA ILE A 726 -10.25 -9.02 -23.11
C ILE A 726 -8.93 -9.29 -22.35
N LEU A 727 -8.18 -8.24 -22.01
CA LEU A 727 -6.91 -8.36 -21.27
C LEU A 727 -7.10 -8.94 -19.85
N ARG A 728 -8.27 -8.77 -19.22
CA ARG A 728 -8.61 -9.46 -17.96
C ARG A 728 -8.88 -10.95 -18.16
N ARG A 729 -9.50 -11.37 -19.27
CA ARG A 729 -9.65 -12.79 -19.62
C ARG A 729 -8.30 -13.43 -19.92
N GLU A 730 -7.44 -12.74 -20.68
CA GLU A 730 -6.10 -13.22 -21.02
C GLU A 730 -5.20 -13.32 -19.79
N ASN A 731 -5.17 -12.32 -18.89
CA ASN A 731 -4.44 -12.43 -17.62
C ASN A 731 -4.97 -13.58 -16.75
N LYS A 732 -6.27 -13.86 -16.76
CA LYS A 732 -6.85 -15.00 -16.02
C LYS A 732 -6.44 -16.35 -16.63
N LEU A 733 -6.35 -16.43 -17.97
CA LEU A 733 -5.77 -17.57 -18.69
C LEU A 733 -4.28 -17.74 -18.37
N MET A 734 -3.46 -16.68 -18.49
CA MET A 734 -2.04 -16.73 -18.14
C MET A 734 -1.80 -17.09 -16.68
N ALA A 735 -2.61 -16.58 -15.74
CA ALA A 735 -2.54 -16.97 -14.33
C ALA A 735 -2.87 -18.45 -14.13
N SER A 736 -3.86 -19.01 -14.83
CA SER A 736 -4.18 -20.45 -14.79
C SER A 736 -3.06 -21.31 -15.42
N ALA A 737 -2.47 -20.88 -16.53
CA ALA A 737 -1.35 -21.56 -17.17
C ALA A 737 -0.06 -21.49 -16.33
N TRP A 738 0.19 -20.37 -15.64
CA TRP A 738 1.29 -20.22 -14.70
C TRP A 738 1.07 -21.01 -13.41
N TYR A 739 -0.17 -21.11 -12.93
CA TYR A 739 -0.52 -22.00 -11.81
C TYR A 739 -0.32 -23.47 -12.18
N ASP A 740 -0.74 -23.90 -13.37
CA ASP A 740 -0.51 -25.27 -13.86
C ASP A 740 0.99 -25.54 -14.11
N LEU A 741 1.74 -24.59 -14.66
CA LEU A 741 3.20 -24.68 -14.79
C LEU A 741 3.89 -24.78 -13.41
N THR A 742 3.49 -23.95 -12.45
CA THR A 742 4.04 -23.94 -11.08
C THR A 742 3.68 -25.22 -10.34
N SER A 743 2.45 -25.74 -10.50
CA SER A 743 2.02 -27.04 -9.99
C SER A 743 2.83 -28.19 -10.60
N ARG A 744 3.13 -28.13 -11.91
CA ARG A 744 4.04 -29.07 -12.60
C ARG A 744 5.50 -28.93 -12.14
N LEU A 745 5.95 -27.77 -11.68
CA LEU A 745 7.28 -27.60 -11.10
C LEU A 745 7.33 -28.15 -9.66
N GLN A 746 6.35 -27.82 -8.82
CA GLN A 746 6.24 -28.30 -7.44
C GLN A 746 6.02 -29.83 -7.36
N SER A 747 5.27 -30.41 -8.29
CA SER A 747 5.14 -31.88 -8.42
C SER A 747 6.37 -32.57 -9.05
N ASN A 748 7.32 -31.82 -9.62
CA ASN A 748 8.64 -32.35 -10.02
C ASN A 748 9.69 -32.27 -8.90
N THR A 749 9.53 -31.39 -7.91
CA THR A 749 10.41 -31.36 -6.72
C THR A 749 10.18 -32.51 -5.74
N VAL A 750 9.11 -33.31 -5.92
CA VAL A 750 8.96 -34.61 -5.26
C VAL A 750 9.35 -35.71 -6.23
N MET A 751 10.39 -36.48 -5.90
CA MET A 751 10.90 -37.60 -6.71
C MET A 751 10.01 -38.85 -6.65
N LEU A 752 8.73 -38.71 -6.99
CA LEU A 752 7.88 -39.86 -7.32
C LEU A 752 8.29 -40.41 -8.68
N ALA A 753 8.94 -41.57 -8.67
CA ALA A 753 9.50 -42.21 -9.86
C ALA A 753 8.43 -42.37 -10.96
N ARG A 754 8.59 -41.59 -12.05
CA ARG A 754 7.63 -41.57 -13.16
C ARG A 754 7.55 -42.95 -13.82
N ARG A 755 6.48 -43.72 -13.53
CA ARG A 755 6.07 -44.83 -14.41
C ARG A 755 5.81 -44.24 -15.80
N GLN A 756 6.59 -44.67 -16.80
CA GLN A 756 6.36 -44.21 -18.17
C GLN A 756 5.08 -44.86 -18.71
N GLU A 757 4.09 -44.04 -19.06
CA GLU A 757 3.05 -44.48 -19.99
C GLU A 757 3.61 -44.55 -21.43
N PRO A 758 3.29 -45.59 -22.21
CA PRO A 758 3.79 -45.72 -23.57
C PRO A 758 3.14 -44.67 -24.51
N PRO A 759 3.91 -44.01 -25.39
CA PRO A 759 3.39 -42.91 -26.21
C PRO A 759 2.28 -43.37 -27.17
N ARG A 760 1.11 -42.73 -27.03
CA ARG A 760 -0.06 -42.95 -27.88
C ARG A 760 0.06 -42.29 -29.27
N SER A 761 0.98 -41.33 -29.45
CA SER A 761 1.22 -40.68 -30.74
C SER A 761 2.27 -41.42 -31.59
N TRP A 762 2.04 -41.46 -32.91
CA TRP A 762 2.91 -42.11 -33.89
C TRP A 762 4.33 -41.52 -33.91
N LEU A 763 4.43 -40.18 -33.91
CA LEU A 763 5.69 -39.44 -33.80
C LEU A 763 6.49 -39.78 -32.52
N GLY A 764 5.81 -40.04 -31.40
CA GLY A 764 6.47 -40.44 -30.15
C GLY A 764 7.17 -41.80 -30.28
N ARG A 765 6.52 -42.76 -30.97
CA ARG A 765 7.10 -44.09 -31.24
C ARG A 765 8.26 -44.00 -32.23
N GLN A 766 8.12 -43.17 -33.27
CA GLN A 766 9.18 -42.96 -34.26
C GLN A 766 10.46 -42.37 -33.64
N ARG A 767 10.33 -41.39 -32.72
CA ARG A 767 11.50 -40.83 -32.00
C ARG A 767 12.21 -41.86 -31.11
N ILE A 768 11.49 -42.79 -30.49
CA ILE A 768 12.11 -43.88 -29.70
C ILE A 768 12.85 -44.86 -30.62
N ALA A 769 12.24 -45.23 -31.74
CA ALA A 769 12.87 -46.13 -32.73
C ALA A 769 14.16 -45.57 -33.35
N VAL A 770 14.25 -44.24 -33.54
CA VAL A 770 15.46 -43.57 -34.05
C VAL A 770 16.46 -43.24 -32.93
N GLY A 771 16.00 -42.92 -31.72
CA GLY A 771 16.85 -42.47 -30.61
C GLY A 771 17.54 -43.59 -29.81
N GLY A 772 17.06 -44.83 -29.88
CA GLY A 772 17.58 -45.95 -29.07
C GLY A 772 18.97 -46.49 -29.46
N GLY A 773 19.64 -45.89 -30.46
CA GLY A 773 20.80 -46.48 -31.13
C GLY A 773 22.20 -46.06 -30.64
N ALA A 774 22.35 -45.19 -29.64
CA ALA A 774 23.67 -44.65 -29.29
C ALA A 774 23.85 -44.20 -27.83
N ARG A 775 24.20 -45.14 -26.94
CA ARG A 775 25.44 -45.09 -26.11
C ARG A 775 25.58 -46.32 -25.19
N LYS A 776 26.82 -46.78 -25.05
CA LYS A 776 27.30 -47.48 -23.85
C LYS A 776 27.83 -46.43 -22.87
#